data_AF-A0A8D3AAP5-F1
#
_entry.id   AF-A0A8D3AAP5-F1
#
_cell.length_a   1.000
_cell.length_b   1.000
_cell.length_c   1.000
_cell.angle_alpha   90.00
_cell.angle_beta   90.00
_cell.angle_gamma   90.00
#
_symmetry.space_group_name_H-M   'P 1'
#
loop_
_entity.id
_entity.type
_entity.pdbx_description
1 polymer ?
#
loop_
_entity_poly.entity_id
_entity_poly.type
_entity_poly.pdbx_seq_one_letter_code
_entity_poly.pdbx_strand_id
1 'polypeptide(L)'
;MSPIKALTMKDYENQITALKKENFNLKLRIYFMEERMQQKCDDSTEDIFKTNIELKVELESMKREMAEKQELLVSASKALESLAGRESGEPQRLREQAQREMDALRDAFHKRIADLEQCLQTAEEEVEKMAAIAEQEKRKNIDMEKQLHALGPPSTFTPVPVPSPVHDLQQALQEKDNIIEQLKVTLKNQEALIHQEKSADQQTDAPSADCVKQLSDLIAKKDQELAQTLSGKLEEKENELGSEKKNALKRDKTIQGLTQVLREKEKEIAELCHEIEDRDDALAKAREVAHKAQLQKYQGAEEHQSLLMAKQTELAQLQGEHHGKVLEAQKLQRALDRKEQELGDLQQAKDQLEVELEDLQQQKKKGDKALNDLNNQLKKLSGEIGEREIALEQQYQELLDQTNRKLQTHEVTIQRLTSTLADKEQQLQEYINMVRDFEQSRSPGGNDTVLSKLRQRLKEKEKALEQALDEKFAAIEEKDDEIHQLQLSLREKERDLDRLNNLLSHNEETINSFDSLIKEKDVELQHLANTLKNLQRAKQDVEDNLNRSLKEKDSIISQLQLSLEGKTTDMEEMAKSMLSQSETHAHDLAEQMGQRLKVTEAMLAEAVKARERLVADNESAVEGLLATISSKDQLLKESAEHYNRMLSERTQEIQELRKQLSDRQQLLATAEKQSSIKVQEDCLETANLRALIAEKDSLVTKLLQHGQERDHFLAEMRQKEEQDHVLELRQTIQIMQEKLDEREAELSRRNSEDNVENIPQSKKTVVILKKELTQKTEALNRALKRENELKVSLAELQSLLSELEGRIEGQAINIESLTATLKTKDEIINVLHQRLGLRGESEGDHTQDQVIVSGIERSFPRLPQRERTMIGGDSQQETIALSFSFSLKSLAEQQLYSSLVRSVKEQDSAQRLHALQLELTAVQLLRQKLEESIKTNEELRDDLEREIHRAKLREGMDLIDPKELESMRHQLEDAQRWNASLQARLGAIQSRGGGVGGATDGGDTLSFIGDQTSYMSICFGEEQDDSLSQLSPQDRVQTLNNELQSRLSVLEKSEHDACNKGDKDVTSPGKQVRSHKRWLQI
;
A
#
# COMPACT_ATOMS: atom_id res chain seq x y z
N MET A 1 26.24 91.23 6.72
CA MET A 1 25.10 92.08 6.30
C MET A 1 25.47 92.84 5.05
N SER A 2 24.89 92.49 3.90
CA SER A 2 24.94 93.31 2.68
C SER A 2 23.63 94.09 2.58
N PRO A 3 23.62 95.34 2.07
CA PRO A 3 22.39 96.14 2.06
C PRO A 3 21.29 95.50 1.22
N ILE A 4 20.08 95.43 1.77
CA ILE A 4 18.89 95.05 1.01
C ILE A 4 18.65 96.17 -0.03
N LYS A 5 19.01 95.91 -1.28
CA LYS A 5 18.55 96.76 -2.39
C LYS A 5 17.03 96.69 -2.42
N ALA A 6 16.38 97.83 -2.23
CA ALA A 6 14.94 97.93 -2.41
C ALA A 6 14.60 97.56 -3.86
N LEU A 7 13.96 96.40 -4.04
CA LEU A 7 13.42 95.96 -5.32
C LEU A 7 12.35 96.97 -5.75
N THR A 8 12.41 97.41 -7.00
CA THR A 8 11.38 98.31 -7.54
C THR A 8 10.10 97.50 -7.82
N MET A 9 8.95 98.15 -7.90
CA MET A 9 7.68 97.48 -8.28
C MET A 9 7.82 96.66 -9.57
N LYS A 10 8.61 97.16 -10.53
CA LYS A 10 8.88 96.48 -11.80
C LYS A 10 9.71 95.21 -11.63
N ASP A 11 10.60 95.15 -10.62
CA ASP A 11 11.37 93.94 -10.31
C ASP A 11 10.47 92.86 -9.70
N TYR A 12 9.51 93.24 -8.86
CA TYR A 12 8.47 92.33 -8.36
C TYR A 12 7.53 91.84 -9.48
N GLU A 13 7.09 92.71 -10.40
CA GLU A 13 6.30 92.33 -11.58
C GLU A 13 7.06 91.35 -12.49
N ASN A 14 8.35 91.60 -12.72
CA ASN A 14 9.24 90.69 -13.46
C ASN A 14 9.39 89.34 -12.74
N GLN A 15 9.57 89.34 -11.42
CA GLN A 15 9.70 88.12 -10.61
C GLN A 15 8.40 87.30 -10.62
N ILE A 16 7.24 87.95 -10.47
CA ILE A 16 5.92 87.31 -10.59
C ILE A 16 5.72 86.70 -11.99
N THR A 17 6.19 87.40 -13.03
CA THR A 17 6.09 86.92 -14.43
C THR A 17 7.02 85.73 -14.69
N ALA A 18 8.24 85.75 -14.13
CA ALA A 18 9.16 84.62 -14.17
C ALA A 18 8.58 83.40 -13.45
N LEU A 19 8.09 83.57 -12.21
CA LEU A 19 7.45 82.51 -11.42
C LEU A 19 6.20 81.96 -12.10
N LYS A 20 5.38 82.78 -12.76
CA LYS A 20 4.23 82.31 -13.57
C LYS A 20 4.69 81.44 -14.75
N LYS A 21 5.76 81.82 -15.45
CA LYS A 21 6.32 81.05 -16.58
C LYS A 21 6.97 79.73 -16.10
N GLU A 22 7.63 79.76 -14.96
CA GLU A 22 8.20 78.57 -14.31
C GLU A 22 7.09 77.61 -13.84
N ASN A 23 6.05 78.12 -13.18
CA ASN A 23 4.89 77.33 -12.76
C ASN A 23 4.14 76.71 -13.95
N PHE A 24 4.03 77.43 -15.07
CA PHE A 24 3.46 76.90 -16.32
C PHE A 24 4.33 75.79 -16.92
N ASN A 25 5.65 75.97 -16.98
CA ASN A 25 6.58 74.92 -17.43
C ASN A 25 6.55 73.69 -16.50
N LEU A 26 6.43 73.89 -15.18
CA LEU A 26 6.26 72.82 -14.20
C LEU A 26 4.95 72.06 -14.44
N LYS A 27 3.82 72.75 -14.66
CA LYS A 27 2.54 72.10 -14.99
C LYS A 27 2.60 71.29 -16.30
N LEU A 28 3.21 71.83 -17.35
CA LEU A 28 3.45 71.06 -18.59
C LEU A 28 4.31 69.83 -18.35
N ARG A 29 5.38 69.95 -17.55
CA ARG A 29 6.26 68.82 -17.23
C ARG A 29 5.59 67.76 -16.36
N ILE A 30 4.72 68.17 -15.43
CA ILE A 30 3.89 67.28 -14.62
C ILE A 30 2.90 66.54 -15.53
N TYR A 31 2.15 67.27 -16.37
CA TYR A 31 1.22 66.68 -17.35
C TYR A 31 1.89 65.62 -18.24
N PHE A 32 3.03 65.95 -18.88
CA PHE A 32 3.79 65.00 -19.72
C PHE A 32 4.54 63.90 -18.93
N MET A 33 4.51 63.92 -17.60
CA MET A 33 4.95 62.82 -16.74
C MET A 33 3.76 61.95 -16.31
N GLU A 34 2.64 62.56 -15.92
CA GLU A 34 1.39 61.89 -15.58
C GLU A 34 0.84 61.10 -16.78
N GLU A 35 0.70 61.72 -17.95
CA GLU A 35 0.27 61.09 -19.21
C GLU A 35 1.12 59.85 -19.57
N ARG A 36 2.43 59.94 -19.35
CA ARG A 36 3.40 58.86 -19.64
C ARG A 36 3.49 57.79 -18.54
N MET A 37 3.11 58.13 -17.31
CA MET A 37 2.94 57.15 -16.24
C MET A 37 1.62 56.39 -16.42
N GLN A 38 0.54 57.09 -16.79
CA GLN A 38 -0.77 56.51 -17.05
C GLN A 38 -0.68 55.48 -18.18
N GLN A 39 -0.17 55.85 -19.37
CA GLN A 39 0.07 54.91 -20.47
C GLN A 39 0.86 53.67 -20.03
N LYS A 40 1.98 53.86 -19.33
CA LYS A 40 2.80 52.74 -18.85
C LYS A 40 2.09 51.85 -17.83
N CYS A 41 1.25 52.42 -16.96
CA CYS A 41 0.47 51.64 -16.01
C CYS A 41 -0.64 50.85 -16.73
N ASP A 42 -1.32 51.45 -17.69
CA ASP A 42 -2.42 50.81 -18.41
C ASP A 42 -1.89 49.72 -19.36
N ASP A 43 -0.86 50.02 -20.18
CA ASP A 43 -0.16 49.05 -21.04
C ASP A 43 0.34 47.84 -20.22
N SER A 44 1.05 48.09 -19.10
CA SER A 44 1.56 47.01 -18.25
C SER A 44 0.47 46.23 -17.53
N THR A 45 -0.69 46.84 -17.27
CA THR A 45 -1.83 46.14 -16.66
C THR A 45 -2.48 45.20 -17.67
N GLU A 46 -2.62 45.60 -18.93
CA GLU A 46 -3.12 44.71 -20.00
C GLU A 46 -2.13 43.58 -20.31
N ASP A 47 -0.83 43.86 -20.39
CA ASP A 47 0.21 42.82 -20.51
C ASP A 47 0.23 41.85 -19.32
N ILE A 48 0.03 42.33 -18.09
CA ILE A 48 -0.10 41.48 -16.89
C ILE A 48 -1.37 40.61 -16.97
N PHE A 49 -2.52 41.14 -17.40
CA PHE A 49 -3.72 40.32 -17.56
C PHE A 49 -3.59 39.30 -18.68
N LYS A 50 -2.98 39.68 -19.81
CA LYS A 50 -2.72 38.81 -20.95
C LYS A 50 -1.78 37.67 -20.57
N THR A 51 -0.63 37.97 -19.96
CA THR A 51 0.30 36.93 -19.47
C THR A 51 -0.32 36.07 -18.36
N ASN A 52 -1.20 36.62 -17.51
CA ASN A 52 -1.96 35.81 -16.55
C ASN A 52 -2.95 34.85 -17.22
N ILE A 53 -3.61 35.27 -18.30
CA ILE A 53 -4.49 34.41 -19.12
C ILE A 53 -3.67 33.33 -19.83
N GLU A 54 -2.55 33.68 -20.46
CA GLU A 54 -1.63 32.76 -21.13
C GLU A 54 -1.10 31.70 -20.14
N LEU A 55 -0.52 32.11 -19.01
CA LEU A 55 -0.07 31.21 -17.93
C LEU A 55 -1.20 30.33 -17.35
N LYS A 56 -2.44 30.83 -17.34
CA LYS A 56 -3.61 30.07 -16.85
C LYS A 56 -4.08 29.04 -17.88
N VAL A 57 -3.99 29.34 -19.18
CA VAL A 57 -4.23 28.38 -20.26
C VAL A 57 -3.13 27.32 -20.29
N GLU A 58 -1.86 27.71 -20.14
CA GLU A 58 -0.74 26.77 -19.99
C GLU A 58 -0.90 25.88 -18.76
N LEU A 59 -1.25 26.43 -17.59
CA LEU A 59 -1.54 25.63 -16.39
C LEU A 59 -2.68 24.63 -16.61
N GLU A 60 -3.77 25.02 -17.25
CA GLU A 60 -4.89 24.11 -17.49
C GLU A 60 -4.58 23.08 -18.58
N SER A 61 -3.75 23.42 -19.57
CA SER A 61 -3.23 22.47 -20.56
C SER A 61 -2.26 21.48 -19.92
N MET A 62 -1.32 21.95 -19.09
CA MET A 62 -0.40 21.08 -18.33
C MET A 62 -1.15 20.17 -17.36
N LYS A 63 -2.21 20.65 -16.68
CA LYS A 63 -3.09 19.78 -15.87
C LYS A 63 -3.75 18.70 -16.72
N ARG A 64 -4.25 19.04 -17.91
CA ARG A 64 -4.89 18.06 -18.81
C ARG A 64 -3.88 17.04 -19.31
N GLU A 65 -2.71 17.48 -19.78
CA GLU A 65 -1.61 16.59 -20.13
C GLU A 65 -1.16 15.72 -18.95
N MET A 66 -1.12 16.25 -17.72
CA MET A 66 -0.81 15.45 -16.53
C MET A 66 -1.91 14.44 -16.22
N ALA A 67 -3.19 14.77 -16.42
CA ALA A 67 -4.29 13.83 -16.27
C ALA A 67 -4.27 12.73 -17.35
N GLU A 68 -4.04 13.09 -18.61
CA GLU A 68 -3.89 12.15 -19.73
C GLU A 68 -2.66 11.25 -19.55
N LYS A 69 -1.52 11.81 -19.12
CA LYS A 69 -0.32 11.03 -18.78
C LYS A 69 -0.55 10.14 -17.56
N GLN A 70 -1.33 10.58 -16.56
CA GLN A 70 -1.70 9.76 -15.41
C GLN A 70 -2.67 8.63 -15.80
N GLU A 71 -3.63 8.87 -16.71
CA GLU A 71 -4.53 7.83 -17.23
C GLU A 71 -3.76 6.83 -18.09
N LEU A 72 -2.86 7.28 -18.96
CA LEU A 72 -1.95 6.42 -19.71
C LEU A 72 -1.02 5.62 -18.79
N LEU A 73 -0.52 6.21 -17.70
CA LEU A 73 0.31 5.53 -16.70
C LEU A 73 -0.51 4.49 -15.91
N VAL A 74 -1.75 4.79 -15.55
CA VAL A 74 -2.68 3.81 -14.93
C VAL A 74 -3.08 2.70 -15.91
N SER A 75 -3.28 3.02 -17.19
CA SER A 75 -3.55 2.03 -18.24
C SER A 75 -2.33 1.15 -18.51
N ALA A 76 -1.13 1.74 -18.53
CA ALA A 76 0.13 1.01 -18.60
C ALA A 76 0.37 0.16 -17.34
N SER A 77 0.04 0.66 -16.14
CA SER A 77 0.08 -0.12 -14.89
C SER A 77 -0.85 -1.31 -14.96
N LYS A 78 -2.10 -1.14 -15.40
CA LYS A 78 -3.06 -2.26 -15.58
C LYS A 78 -2.62 -3.25 -16.66
N ALA A 79 -2.01 -2.78 -17.75
CA ALA A 79 -1.43 -3.65 -18.77
C ALA A 79 -0.21 -4.42 -18.25
N LEU A 80 0.66 -3.76 -17.47
CA LEU A 80 1.80 -4.36 -16.79
C LEU A 80 1.37 -5.30 -15.66
N GLU A 81 0.28 -5.02 -14.93
CA GLU A 81 -0.34 -5.93 -13.96
C GLU A 81 -0.96 -7.15 -14.65
N SER A 82 -1.51 -6.98 -15.87
CA SER A 82 -2.06 -8.07 -16.67
C SER A 82 -0.97 -8.95 -17.30
N LEU A 83 0.15 -8.36 -17.70
CA LEU A 83 1.35 -9.07 -18.15
C LEU A 83 2.07 -9.72 -16.96
N ALA A 84 2.27 -9.01 -15.87
CA ALA A 84 2.79 -9.53 -14.61
C ALA A 84 1.87 -10.60 -14.00
N GLY A 85 0.56 -10.60 -14.29
CA GLY A 85 -0.36 -11.68 -13.93
C GLY A 85 -0.22 -12.95 -14.78
N ARG A 86 0.51 -12.90 -15.90
CA ARG A 86 0.98 -14.07 -16.66
C ARG A 86 2.43 -14.41 -16.34
N GLU A 87 3.28 -13.41 -16.15
CA GLU A 87 4.68 -13.57 -15.74
C GLU A 87 4.83 -13.92 -14.25
N SER A 88 3.80 -13.78 -13.40
CA SER A 88 3.86 -14.16 -11.97
C SER A 88 4.07 -15.65 -11.71
N GLY A 89 4.21 -16.47 -12.74
CA GLY A 89 4.78 -17.82 -12.65
C GLY A 89 6.30 -17.90 -12.84
N GLU A 90 6.94 -17.00 -13.60
CA GLU A 90 8.33 -17.14 -14.05
C GLU A 90 9.32 -16.26 -13.24
N PRO A 91 9.30 -14.91 -13.28
CA PRO A 91 9.99 -14.08 -12.28
C PRO A 91 9.65 -14.41 -10.83
N GLN A 92 8.48 -15.00 -10.51
CA GLN A 92 8.21 -15.53 -9.17
C GLN A 92 9.09 -16.74 -8.85
N ARG A 93 9.17 -17.75 -9.73
CA ARG A 93 10.07 -18.90 -9.56
C ARG A 93 11.55 -18.50 -9.52
N LEU A 94 11.96 -17.55 -10.36
CA LEU A 94 13.32 -17.01 -10.39
C LEU A 94 13.62 -16.18 -9.14
N ARG A 95 12.68 -15.36 -8.66
CA ARG A 95 12.81 -14.64 -7.38
C ARG A 95 12.87 -15.61 -6.21
N GLU A 96 12.04 -16.64 -6.16
CA GLU A 96 12.10 -17.67 -5.13
C GLU A 96 13.42 -18.43 -5.14
N GLN A 97 13.98 -18.74 -6.31
CA GLN A 97 15.29 -19.37 -6.40
C GLN A 97 16.41 -18.44 -5.95
N ALA A 98 16.44 -17.19 -6.42
CA ALA A 98 17.39 -16.18 -5.95
C ALA A 98 17.21 -15.88 -4.44
N GLN A 99 15.99 -15.96 -3.91
CA GLN A 99 15.69 -15.82 -2.49
C GLN A 99 16.24 -17.00 -1.70
N ARG A 100 16.05 -18.26 -2.14
CA ARG A 100 16.66 -19.45 -1.54
C ARG A 100 18.19 -19.37 -1.53
N GLU A 101 18.79 -18.89 -2.62
CA GLU A 101 20.25 -18.68 -2.74
C GLU A 101 20.75 -17.56 -1.82
N MET A 102 20.03 -16.44 -1.73
CA MET A 102 20.32 -15.34 -0.80
C MET A 102 20.09 -15.69 0.67
N ASP A 103 19.12 -16.56 0.98
CA ASP A 103 18.84 -17.01 2.35
C ASP A 103 19.85 -18.06 2.79
N ALA A 104 20.26 -19.00 1.92
CA ALA A 104 21.40 -19.88 2.17
C ALA A 104 22.71 -19.10 2.37
N LEU A 105 22.92 -18.00 1.63
CA LEU A 105 24.06 -17.10 1.81
C LEU A 105 23.96 -16.30 3.12
N ARG A 106 22.75 -15.85 3.51
CA ARG A 106 22.49 -15.24 4.82
C ARG A 106 22.77 -16.22 5.96
N ASP A 107 22.34 -17.47 5.87
CA ASP A 107 22.61 -18.48 6.90
C ASP A 107 24.11 -18.78 7.03
N ALA A 108 24.84 -18.82 5.91
CA ALA A 108 26.30 -18.92 5.92
C ALA A 108 26.96 -17.71 6.61
N PHE A 109 26.47 -16.48 6.37
CA PHE A 109 26.98 -15.29 7.06
C PHE A 109 26.56 -15.21 8.53
N HIS A 110 25.32 -15.52 8.91
CA HIS A 110 24.89 -15.57 10.31
C HIS A 110 25.68 -16.61 11.10
N LYS A 111 25.92 -17.79 10.52
CA LYS A 111 26.82 -18.78 11.12
C LYS A 111 28.23 -18.23 11.29
N ARG A 112 28.77 -17.54 10.27
CA ARG A 112 30.11 -16.96 10.35
C ARG A 112 30.21 -15.80 11.34
N ILE A 113 29.13 -15.04 11.54
CA ILE A 113 29.02 -13.99 12.55
C ILE A 113 28.98 -14.63 13.94
N ALA A 114 28.15 -15.66 14.16
CA ALA A 114 28.12 -16.39 15.43
C ALA A 114 29.48 -17.04 15.78
N ASP A 115 30.18 -17.63 14.81
CA ASP A 115 31.56 -18.12 14.99
C ASP A 115 32.49 -16.98 15.48
N LEU A 116 32.37 -15.78 14.90
CA LEU A 116 33.21 -14.62 15.21
C LEU A 116 32.84 -13.94 16.53
N GLU A 117 31.55 -13.88 16.87
CA GLU A 117 31.05 -13.39 18.16
C GLU A 117 31.47 -14.32 19.30
N GLN A 118 31.47 -15.64 19.09
CA GLN A 118 32.02 -16.60 20.04
C GLN A 118 33.55 -16.42 20.20
N CYS A 119 34.29 -16.16 19.12
CA CYS A 119 35.70 -15.77 19.19
C CYS A 119 35.93 -14.42 19.88
N LEU A 120 35.01 -13.45 19.75
CA LEU A 120 35.09 -12.16 20.44
C LEU A 120 34.86 -12.33 21.94
N GLN A 121 33.77 -12.99 22.35
CA GLN A 121 33.44 -13.22 23.76
C GLN A 121 34.56 -13.98 24.49
N THR A 122 35.14 -15.00 23.85
CA THR A 122 36.28 -15.73 24.44
C THR A 122 37.56 -14.88 24.55
N ALA A 123 37.72 -13.84 23.72
CA ALA A 123 38.80 -12.86 23.89
C ALA A 123 38.48 -11.81 24.97
N GLU A 124 37.23 -11.35 25.05
CA GLU A 124 36.76 -10.40 26.07
C GLU A 124 36.84 -10.99 27.48
N GLU A 125 36.48 -12.27 27.66
CA GLU A 125 36.67 -12.96 28.94
C GLU A 125 38.15 -13.00 29.37
N GLU A 126 39.09 -13.22 28.45
CA GLU A 126 40.53 -13.19 28.76
C GLU A 126 41.02 -11.78 29.10
N VAL A 127 40.44 -10.74 28.48
CA VAL A 127 40.70 -9.34 28.87
C VAL A 127 40.13 -9.01 30.25
N GLU A 128 38.93 -9.48 30.61
CA GLU A 128 38.37 -9.28 31.94
C GLU A 128 39.16 -10.05 33.02
N LYS A 129 39.60 -11.28 32.73
CA LYS A 129 40.53 -12.04 33.60
C LYS A 129 41.83 -11.24 33.83
N MET A 130 42.41 -10.63 32.80
CA MET A 130 43.57 -9.75 32.95
C MET A 130 43.27 -8.46 33.75
N ALA A 131 42.10 -7.85 33.56
CA ALA A 131 41.68 -6.65 34.30
C ALA A 131 41.47 -6.95 35.81
N ALA A 132 40.88 -8.10 36.14
CA ALA A 132 40.71 -8.55 37.52
C ALA A 132 42.06 -8.79 38.24
N ILE A 133 43.05 -9.33 37.53
CA ILE A 133 44.43 -9.48 38.03
C ILE A 133 45.05 -8.10 38.31
N ALA A 134 44.89 -7.12 37.40
CA ALA A 134 45.40 -5.77 37.59
C ALA A 134 44.74 -5.03 38.77
N GLU A 135 43.42 -5.18 38.96
CA GLU A 135 42.69 -4.72 40.14
C GLU A 135 43.22 -5.35 41.43
N GLN A 136 43.54 -6.65 41.41
CA GLN A 136 44.07 -7.35 42.59
C GLN A 136 45.45 -6.82 43.01
N GLU A 137 46.35 -6.56 42.06
CA GLU A 137 47.66 -5.93 42.33
C GLU A 137 47.54 -4.46 42.79
N LYS A 138 46.59 -3.69 42.23
CA LYS A 138 46.28 -2.34 42.71
C LYS A 138 45.83 -2.35 44.17
N ARG A 139 44.97 -3.31 44.56
CA ARG A 139 44.51 -3.47 45.96
C ARG A 139 45.63 -3.88 46.91
N LYS A 140 46.55 -4.76 46.48
CA LYS A 140 47.77 -5.10 47.25
C LYS A 140 48.66 -3.89 47.51
N ASN A 141 48.90 -3.04 46.50
CA ASN A 141 49.68 -1.80 46.67
C ASN A 141 49.04 -0.86 47.71
N ILE A 142 47.73 -0.61 47.63
CA ILE A 142 47.01 0.25 48.58
C ILE A 142 47.08 -0.31 50.02
N ASP A 143 47.04 -1.62 50.20
CA ASP A 143 47.18 -2.21 51.55
C ASP A 143 48.62 -2.10 52.09
N MET A 144 49.62 -2.24 51.20
CA MET A 144 51.02 -2.05 51.54
C MET A 144 51.36 -0.58 51.88
N GLU A 145 50.72 0.40 51.23
CA GLU A 145 50.76 1.82 51.64
C GLU A 145 50.17 2.03 53.04
N LYS A 146 48.99 1.44 53.33
CA LYS A 146 48.35 1.55 54.65
C LYS A 146 49.21 0.96 55.78
N GLN A 147 49.90 -0.15 55.52
CA GLN A 147 50.81 -0.78 56.48
C GLN A 147 52.08 0.08 56.75
N LEU A 148 52.45 0.99 55.83
CA LEU A 148 53.61 1.87 55.95
C LEU A 148 53.34 3.21 56.69
N HIS A 149 52.12 3.49 57.18
CA HIS A 149 51.74 4.86 57.57
C HIS A 149 51.15 5.08 58.97
N ALA A 150 51.10 4.08 59.86
CA ALA A 150 50.44 4.26 61.17
C ALA A 150 51.12 3.61 62.40
N LEU A 151 52.41 3.26 62.35
CA LEU A 151 53.15 2.77 63.54
C LEU A 151 53.61 3.93 64.46
N GLY A 152 52.64 4.60 65.09
CA GLY A 152 52.82 5.63 66.14
C GLY A 152 53.12 7.06 65.65
N PRO A 153 53.29 8.06 66.55
CA PRO A 153 53.16 8.04 68.03
C PRO A 153 52.08 9.02 68.60
N PRO A 154 51.84 9.10 69.93
CA PRO A 154 50.64 9.74 70.50
C PRO A 154 50.83 11.06 71.32
N SER A 155 49.69 11.67 71.69
CA SER A 155 49.40 12.43 72.95
C SER A 155 49.36 13.99 73.01
N THR A 156 48.24 14.48 73.59
CA THR A 156 48.06 15.58 74.59
C THR A 156 47.98 17.11 74.26
N PHE A 157 46.83 17.70 74.65
CA PHE A 157 46.53 19.02 75.30
C PHE A 157 46.71 20.42 74.62
N THR A 158 45.58 21.18 74.56
CA THR A 158 45.38 22.67 74.72
C THR A 158 45.96 23.69 73.70
N PRO A 159 45.45 24.97 73.61
CA PRO A 159 44.14 25.57 73.97
C PRO A 159 43.49 26.50 72.88
N VAL A 160 42.32 27.10 73.19
CA VAL A 160 41.40 27.90 72.34
C VAL A 160 41.79 29.40 72.16
N PRO A 161 41.69 29.96 70.92
CA PRO A 161 40.86 31.17 70.66
C PRO A 161 40.15 31.21 69.27
N VAL A 162 39.39 32.28 68.95
CA VAL A 162 38.55 32.48 67.72
C VAL A 162 38.54 33.96 67.27
N PRO A 163 38.82 34.30 65.99
CA PRO A 163 37.84 34.90 65.03
C PRO A 163 38.10 34.43 63.56
N SER A 164 37.65 35.00 62.42
CA SER A 164 36.93 36.25 62.04
C SER A 164 36.23 36.12 60.64
N PRO A 165 35.30 37.02 60.22
CA PRO A 165 34.47 36.85 59.00
C PRO A 165 34.44 38.05 57.99
N VAL A 166 33.51 38.01 57.01
CA VAL A 166 32.95 39.11 56.15
C VAL A 166 33.74 39.61 54.93
N HIS A 167 33.25 39.27 53.73
CA HIS A 167 33.26 40.11 52.51
C HIS A 167 32.21 39.59 51.52
N ASP A 168 31.15 40.30 51.11
CA ASP A 168 30.69 41.65 51.46
C ASP A 168 31.71 42.77 51.25
N LEU A 169 31.99 43.09 49.97
CA LEU A 169 32.18 44.48 49.50
C LEU A 169 32.26 44.63 47.97
N GLN A 170 32.25 43.52 47.21
CA GLN A 170 32.02 43.53 45.75
C GLN A 170 30.76 44.36 45.35
N GLN A 171 29.76 44.41 46.23
CA GLN A 171 28.47 45.08 45.99
C GLN A 171 28.51 46.62 46.13
N ALA A 172 29.51 47.21 46.78
CA ALA A 172 29.52 48.68 47.02
C ALA A 172 30.28 49.50 45.96
N LEU A 173 31.07 48.84 45.09
CA LEU A 173 31.92 49.49 44.09
C LEU A 173 31.27 49.63 42.70
N GLN A 174 30.19 48.89 42.42
CA GLN A 174 29.55 48.89 41.09
C GLN A 174 28.67 50.13 40.84
N GLU A 175 28.08 50.72 41.89
CA GLU A 175 26.97 51.68 41.77
C GLU A 175 27.37 53.15 42.03
N LYS A 176 28.58 53.41 42.52
CA LYS A 176 29.01 54.78 42.91
C LYS A 176 29.38 55.68 41.75
N ASP A 177 30.08 55.16 40.73
CA ASP A 177 30.87 56.02 39.83
C ASP A 177 30.17 56.34 38.50
N ASN A 178 29.33 55.45 37.95
CA ASN A 178 28.65 55.70 36.66
C ASN A 178 27.59 56.83 36.70
N ILE A 179 27.08 57.19 37.88
CA ILE A 179 26.08 58.27 38.02
C ILE A 179 26.75 59.66 38.11
N ILE A 180 28.04 59.73 38.44
CA ILE A 180 28.78 61.01 38.47
C ILE A 180 29.01 61.56 37.06
N GLU A 181 29.20 60.70 36.06
CA GLU A 181 29.48 61.15 34.69
C GLU A 181 28.22 61.68 33.95
N GLN A 182 27.01 61.32 34.38
CA GLN A 182 25.77 61.96 33.86
C GLN A 182 25.54 63.37 34.44
N LEU A 183 26.05 63.68 35.64
CA LEU A 183 26.00 65.04 36.20
C LEU A 183 26.87 66.05 35.42
N LYS A 184 27.74 65.60 34.50
CA LYS A 184 28.57 66.48 33.64
C LYS A 184 27.86 67.04 32.41
N VAL A 185 26.79 66.40 31.90
CA VAL A 185 26.12 66.85 30.67
C VAL A 185 25.03 67.90 30.96
N THR A 186 24.26 67.70 32.04
CA THR A 186 23.13 68.58 32.39
C THR A 186 23.56 69.96 32.92
N LEU A 187 24.85 70.19 33.18
CA LEU A 187 25.40 71.52 33.46
C LEU A 187 25.74 72.32 32.18
N LYS A 188 25.53 71.75 30.98
CA LYS A 188 25.90 72.37 29.69
C LYS A 188 24.70 72.62 28.77
N ASN A 189 23.63 73.20 29.34
CA ASN A 189 22.80 74.24 28.70
C ASN A 189 21.77 74.84 29.69
N GLN A 190 22.23 75.29 30.86
CA GLN A 190 21.64 76.48 31.50
C GLN A 190 22.53 77.71 31.21
N GLU A 191 22.66 78.00 29.91
CA GLU A 191 22.94 79.34 29.42
C GLU A 191 21.79 79.76 28.50
N ALA A 192 21.58 81.07 28.37
CA ALA A 192 20.99 81.75 27.21
C ALA A 192 19.80 81.10 26.46
N LEU A 193 18.61 81.71 26.41
CA LEU A 193 18.19 83.07 26.75
C LEU A 193 16.62 83.01 26.85
N ILE A 194 15.98 83.57 27.89
CA ILE A 194 15.31 84.89 27.89
C ILE A 194 13.98 84.98 27.11
N HIS A 195 13.10 85.86 27.61
CA HIS A 195 11.86 86.38 26.99
C HIS A 195 10.61 85.46 26.97
N GLN A 196 9.38 85.96 27.18
CA GLN A 196 8.98 87.32 27.64
C GLN A 196 7.50 87.40 28.12
N GLU A 197 7.26 88.13 29.22
CA GLU A 197 5.96 88.70 29.62
C GLU A 197 5.55 89.85 28.65
N LYS A 198 4.30 90.23 28.37
CA LYS A 198 3.28 90.74 29.32
C LYS A 198 2.08 91.33 28.54
N SER A 199 1.11 91.82 29.31
CA SER A 199 -0.17 92.48 29.01
C SER A 199 -0.14 93.96 28.51
N ALA A 200 -1.35 94.55 28.35
CA ALA A 200 -1.73 95.98 28.56
C ALA A 200 -1.63 96.97 27.34
N ASP A 201 -2.18 98.22 27.27
CA ASP A 201 -3.11 99.02 28.14
C ASP A 201 -3.65 100.39 27.52
N GLN A 202 -4.59 101.10 28.22
CA GLN A 202 -4.69 102.59 28.53
C GLN A 202 -5.14 103.83 27.62
N GLN A 203 -5.71 104.89 28.32
CA GLN A 203 -5.66 106.41 28.19
C GLN A 203 -6.41 107.24 27.04
N THR A 204 -6.78 108.57 27.02
CA THR A 204 -6.93 109.78 27.96
C THR A 204 -7.68 111.07 27.41
N ASP A 205 -8.21 111.95 28.32
CA ASP A 205 -8.20 113.48 28.49
C ASP A 205 -8.95 114.65 27.71
N ALA A 206 -9.67 115.51 28.51
CA ALA A 206 -9.59 117.03 28.76
C ALA A 206 -10.12 118.19 27.78
N PRO A 207 -10.05 119.54 28.08
CA PRO A 207 -10.90 120.36 29.02
C PRO A 207 -11.30 121.89 28.68
N SER A 208 -12.02 122.58 29.61
CA SER A 208 -12.08 124.08 29.97
C SER A 208 -13.00 125.11 29.22
N ALA A 209 -13.38 126.34 29.71
CA ALA A 209 -13.58 126.99 31.06
C ALA A 209 -14.19 128.48 31.08
N ASP A 210 -14.75 128.93 32.25
CA ASP A 210 -14.96 130.29 32.87
C ASP A 210 -16.05 131.38 32.47
N CYS A 211 -15.97 132.65 33.00
CA CYS A 211 -17.10 133.51 33.47
C CYS A 211 -16.79 135.05 33.72
N VAL A 212 -17.74 135.93 34.18
CA VAL A 212 -17.60 137.26 34.93
C VAL A 212 -18.98 138.03 35.14
N LYS A 213 -19.14 139.03 36.06
CA LYS A 213 -20.43 139.73 36.47
C LYS A 213 -20.30 141.19 37.04
N GLN A 214 -21.33 142.09 36.97
CA GLN A 214 -21.55 143.28 37.88
C GLN A 214 -23.00 143.88 37.88
N LEU A 215 -23.83 143.65 38.93
CA LEU A 215 -25.14 144.33 39.17
C LEU A 215 -25.76 144.00 40.57
N SER A 216 -24.98 144.09 41.64
CA SER A 216 -25.14 143.20 42.81
C SER A 216 -26.09 143.64 43.95
N ASP A 217 -26.35 144.94 44.14
CA ASP A 217 -26.70 145.45 45.49
C ASP A 217 -28.14 145.21 45.94
N LEU A 218 -29.03 144.76 45.04
CA LEU A 218 -30.41 144.38 45.38
C LEU A 218 -30.53 142.98 46.01
N ILE A 219 -29.48 142.17 45.98
CA ILE A 219 -29.47 140.78 46.45
C ILE A 219 -29.52 140.71 47.99
N ALA A 220 -28.63 141.47 48.66
CA ALA A 220 -28.28 141.33 50.07
C ALA A 220 -29.45 141.40 51.08
N LYS A 221 -30.57 142.01 50.71
CA LYS A 221 -31.76 142.15 51.59
C LYS A 221 -32.76 141.00 51.48
N LYS A 222 -32.71 140.21 50.40
CA LYS A 222 -33.51 138.98 50.25
C LYS A 222 -32.87 137.79 50.96
N ASP A 223 -31.55 137.79 51.07
CA ASP A 223 -30.76 136.69 51.63
C ASP A 223 -31.09 136.42 53.11
N GLN A 224 -31.39 137.46 53.90
CA GLN A 224 -31.52 137.32 55.36
C GLN A 224 -32.79 136.57 55.81
N GLU A 225 -33.94 136.79 55.16
CA GLU A 225 -35.18 136.03 55.43
C GLU A 225 -35.11 134.61 54.86
N LEU A 226 -34.42 134.44 53.72
CA LEU A 226 -34.11 133.13 53.16
C LEU A 226 -33.26 132.32 54.12
N ALA A 227 -32.19 132.89 54.69
CA ALA A 227 -31.26 132.20 55.56
C ALA A 227 -31.93 131.53 56.77
N GLN A 228 -32.81 132.22 57.49
CA GLN A 228 -33.50 131.62 58.65
C GLN A 228 -34.49 130.52 58.25
N THR A 229 -35.25 130.73 57.16
CA THR A 229 -36.23 129.74 56.67
C THR A 229 -35.54 128.50 56.09
N LEU A 230 -34.36 128.67 55.49
CA LEU A 230 -33.51 127.58 55.02
C LEU A 230 -32.90 126.81 56.20
N SER A 231 -32.41 127.50 57.25
CA SER A 231 -31.77 126.87 58.41
C SER A 231 -32.64 125.80 59.08
N GLY A 232 -33.89 126.09 59.40
CA GLY A 232 -34.79 125.11 60.03
C GLY A 232 -35.10 123.91 59.14
N LYS A 233 -35.29 124.14 57.84
CA LYS A 233 -35.48 123.06 56.85
C LYS A 233 -34.21 122.23 56.64
N LEU A 234 -33.04 122.83 56.80
CA LEU A 234 -31.76 122.13 56.69
C LEU A 234 -31.57 121.19 57.89
N GLU A 235 -31.91 121.63 59.11
CA GLU A 235 -31.91 120.78 60.30
C GLU A 235 -32.93 119.62 60.22
N GLU A 236 -34.15 119.86 59.74
CA GLU A 236 -35.12 118.77 59.46
C GLU A 236 -34.57 117.78 58.44
N LYS A 237 -33.96 118.26 57.34
CA LYS A 237 -33.41 117.40 56.29
C LYS A 237 -32.12 116.69 56.71
N GLU A 238 -31.31 117.24 57.60
CA GLU A 238 -30.18 116.51 58.21
C GLU A 238 -30.67 115.40 59.13
N ASN A 239 -31.75 115.61 59.89
CA ASN A 239 -32.36 114.57 60.72
C ASN A 239 -33.01 113.46 59.89
N GLU A 240 -33.75 113.80 58.82
CA GLU A 240 -34.25 112.81 57.84
C GLU A 240 -33.09 112.02 57.21
N LEU A 241 -32.06 112.71 56.71
CA LEU A 241 -30.87 112.10 56.10
C LEU A 241 -30.12 111.21 57.10
N GLY A 242 -30.06 111.60 58.38
CA GLY A 242 -29.49 110.79 59.45
C GLY A 242 -30.30 109.54 59.77
N SER A 243 -31.63 109.60 59.63
CA SER A 243 -32.51 108.43 59.76
C SER A 243 -32.35 107.49 58.55
N GLU A 244 -32.27 108.03 57.33
CA GLU A 244 -32.20 107.22 56.12
C GLU A 244 -30.80 106.63 55.90
N LYS A 245 -29.72 107.31 56.32
CA LYS A 245 -28.39 106.69 56.44
C LYS A 245 -28.39 105.48 57.38
N LYS A 246 -29.12 105.54 58.51
CA LYS A 246 -29.29 104.41 59.43
C LYS A 246 -30.14 103.28 58.83
N ASN A 247 -31.08 103.59 57.94
CA ASN A 247 -31.87 102.59 57.21
C ASN A 247 -31.05 101.93 56.08
N ALA A 248 -30.32 102.71 55.29
CA ALA A 248 -29.38 102.20 54.28
C ALA A 248 -28.38 101.22 54.90
N LEU A 249 -27.72 101.60 56.00
CA LEU A 249 -26.75 100.74 56.69
C LEU A 249 -27.38 99.44 57.26
N LYS A 250 -28.69 99.42 57.54
CA LYS A 250 -29.43 98.17 57.84
C LYS A 250 -29.64 97.34 56.57
N ARG A 251 -30.08 97.95 55.47
CA ARG A 251 -30.24 97.26 54.17
C ARG A 251 -28.92 96.66 53.70
N ASP A 252 -27.82 97.40 53.78
CA ASP A 252 -26.48 96.92 53.41
C ASP A 252 -26.07 95.68 54.22
N LYS A 253 -26.36 95.66 55.53
CA LYS A 253 -26.13 94.47 56.39
C LYS A 253 -27.02 93.28 56.02
N THR A 254 -28.29 93.52 55.68
CA THR A 254 -29.18 92.46 55.17
C THR A 254 -28.70 91.93 53.82
N ILE A 255 -28.26 92.81 52.91
CA ILE A 255 -27.70 92.43 51.61
C ILE A 255 -26.41 91.62 51.81
N GLN A 256 -25.48 92.06 52.65
CA GLN A 256 -24.26 91.30 52.97
C GLN A 256 -24.57 89.90 53.54
N GLY A 257 -25.58 89.78 54.41
CA GLY A 257 -26.05 88.49 54.92
C GLY A 257 -26.62 87.59 53.82
N LEU A 258 -27.49 88.12 52.96
CA LEU A 258 -28.04 87.37 51.83
C LEU A 258 -26.96 86.98 50.80
N THR A 259 -26.00 87.86 50.51
CA THR A 259 -24.85 87.58 49.63
C THR A 259 -23.85 86.60 50.26
N GLN A 260 -23.86 86.41 51.58
CA GLN A 260 -23.11 85.33 52.25
C GLN A 260 -23.83 83.99 52.10
N VAL A 261 -25.13 83.95 52.38
CA VAL A 261 -25.96 82.73 52.21
C VAL A 261 -26.03 82.28 50.74
N LEU A 262 -26.06 83.22 49.78
CA LEU A 262 -25.97 82.90 48.35
C LEU A 262 -24.63 82.24 48.01
N ARG A 263 -23.49 82.80 48.45
CA ARG A 263 -22.17 82.17 48.23
C ARG A 263 -22.01 80.81 48.92
N GLU A 264 -22.66 80.61 50.07
CA GLU A 264 -22.72 79.30 50.73
C GLU A 264 -23.55 78.30 49.91
N LYS A 265 -24.67 78.72 49.31
CA LYS A 265 -25.46 77.86 48.41
C LYS A 265 -24.84 77.66 47.03
N GLU A 266 -24.13 78.64 46.48
CA GLU A 266 -23.32 78.49 45.27
C GLU A 266 -22.21 77.45 45.48
N LYS A 267 -21.57 77.46 46.66
CA LYS A 267 -20.59 76.44 47.07
C LYS A 267 -21.23 75.05 47.24
N GLU A 268 -22.36 74.96 47.93
CA GLU A 268 -23.11 73.70 48.12
C GLU A 268 -23.57 73.11 46.77
N ILE A 269 -23.99 73.94 45.82
CA ILE A 269 -24.33 73.53 44.45
C ILE A 269 -23.09 73.04 43.71
N ALA A 270 -21.95 73.72 43.80
CA ALA A 270 -20.71 73.29 43.17
C ALA A 270 -20.20 71.94 43.75
N GLU A 271 -20.31 71.74 45.06
CA GLU A 271 -19.99 70.47 45.73
C GLU A 271 -20.93 69.34 45.27
N LEU A 272 -22.23 69.60 45.17
CA LEU A 272 -23.20 68.63 44.64
C LEU A 272 -23.01 68.33 43.14
N CYS A 273 -22.62 69.30 42.32
CA CYS A 273 -22.26 69.06 40.92
C CYS A 273 -21.04 68.13 40.82
N HIS A 274 -20.01 68.36 41.63
CA HIS A 274 -18.82 67.51 41.64
C HIS A 274 -19.11 66.09 42.15
N GLU A 275 -19.97 65.94 43.18
CA GLU A 275 -20.47 64.62 43.60
C GLU A 275 -21.28 63.90 42.50
N ILE A 276 -21.99 64.62 41.62
CA ILE A 276 -22.69 64.01 40.48
C ILE A 276 -21.68 63.56 39.42
N GLU A 277 -20.69 64.40 39.09
CA GLU A 277 -19.60 64.06 38.15
C GLU A 277 -18.85 62.79 38.60
N ASP A 278 -18.38 62.74 39.85
CA ASP A 278 -17.69 61.57 40.41
C ASP A 278 -18.54 60.28 40.35
N ARG A 279 -19.86 60.41 40.52
CA ARG A 279 -20.79 59.27 40.50
C ARG A 279 -21.09 58.80 39.07
N ASP A 280 -21.23 59.70 38.11
CA ASP A 280 -21.37 59.33 36.70
C ASP A 280 -20.07 58.71 36.16
N ASP A 281 -18.92 59.22 36.59
CA ASP A 281 -17.60 58.66 36.23
C ASP A 281 -17.38 57.27 36.87
N ALA A 282 -17.85 57.06 38.10
CA ALA A 282 -17.90 55.74 38.73
C ALA A 282 -18.88 54.77 38.03
N LEU A 283 -20.05 55.25 37.60
CA LEU A 283 -21.02 54.46 36.84
C LEU A 283 -20.51 54.09 35.44
N ALA A 284 -19.76 54.98 34.78
CA ALA A 284 -19.08 54.69 33.51
C ALA A 284 -18.05 53.57 33.69
N LYS A 285 -17.16 53.69 34.68
CA LYS A 285 -16.16 52.67 35.01
C LYS A 285 -16.81 51.32 35.39
N ALA A 286 -17.90 51.34 36.15
CA ALA A 286 -18.66 50.12 36.49
C ALA A 286 -19.29 49.45 35.25
N ARG A 287 -19.85 50.23 34.32
CA ARG A 287 -20.39 49.73 33.04
C ARG A 287 -19.30 49.12 32.16
N GLU A 288 -18.12 49.76 32.07
CA GLU A 288 -16.97 49.20 31.36
C GLU A 288 -16.51 47.87 31.94
N VAL A 289 -16.36 47.78 33.27
CA VAL A 289 -15.95 46.53 33.94
C VAL A 289 -16.98 45.43 33.72
N ALA A 290 -18.28 45.74 33.82
CA ALA A 290 -19.34 44.79 33.50
C ALA A 290 -19.29 44.32 32.04
N HIS A 291 -19.08 45.22 31.08
CA HIS A 291 -18.96 44.88 29.66
C HIS A 291 -17.70 44.03 29.38
N LYS A 292 -16.56 44.36 29.98
CA LYS A 292 -15.30 43.60 29.86
C LYS A 292 -15.45 42.18 30.43
N ALA A 293 -16.09 42.03 31.59
CA ALA A 293 -16.39 40.72 32.17
C ALA A 293 -17.40 39.91 31.35
N GLN A 294 -18.43 40.56 30.79
CA GLN A 294 -19.39 39.93 29.89
C GLN A 294 -18.70 39.41 28.62
N LEU A 295 -17.80 40.20 28.03
CA LEU A 295 -17.05 39.82 26.82
C LEU A 295 -16.09 38.64 27.10
N GLN A 296 -15.32 38.69 28.19
CA GLN A 296 -14.46 37.58 28.61
C GLN A 296 -15.24 36.28 28.86
N LYS A 297 -16.47 36.37 29.39
CA LYS A 297 -17.35 35.21 29.57
C LYS A 297 -17.77 34.59 28.22
N TYR A 298 -18.05 35.39 27.20
CA TYR A 298 -18.36 34.88 25.87
C TYR A 298 -17.13 34.31 25.16
N GLN A 299 -15.98 35.00 25.24
CA GLN A 299 -14.70 34.50 24.69
C GLN A 299 -14.31 33.15 25.31
N GLY A 300 -14.36 33.03 26.65
CA GLY A 300 -14.10 31.76 27.31
C GLY A 300 -15.08 30.65 26.91
N ALA A 301 -16.36 30.97 26.69
CA ALA A 301 -17.35 29.99 26.20
C ALA A 301 -17.07 29.56 24.74
N GLU A 302 -16.66 30.49 23.88
CA GLU A 302 -16.27 30.23 22.49
C GLU A 302 -14.98 29.41 22.40
N GLU A 303 -13.99 29.67 23.25
CA GLU A 303 -12.78 28.86 23.41
C GLU A 303 -13.11 27.44 23.87
N HIS A 304 -13.98 27.28 24.89
CA HIS A 304 -14.40 25.95 25.36
C HIS A 304 -15.20 25.18 24.29
N GLN A 305 -16.06 25.86 23.53
CA GLN A 305 -16.80 25.25 22.43
C GLN A 305 -15.89 24.89 21.25
N SER A 306 -14.88 25.71 20.95
CA SER A 306 -13.86 25.42 19.94
C SER A 306 -12.98 24.23 20.33
N LEU A 307 -12.56 24.15 21.59
CA LEU A 307 -11.80 23.01 22.14
C LEU A 307 -12.64 21.72 22.12
N LEU A 308 -13.94 21.81 22.45
CA LEU A 308 -14.87 20.69 22.35
C LEU A 308 -15.02 20.21 20.90
N MET A 309 -15.20 21.13 19.94
CA MET A 309 -15.28 20.80 18.51
C MET A 309 -13.98 20.20 17.97
N ALA A 310 -12.82 20.69 18.41
CA ALA A 310 -11.52 20.10 18.08
C ALA A 310 -11.41 18.66 18.61
N LYS A 311 -11.76 18.42 19.87
CA LYS A 311 -11.77 17.06 20.46
C LYS A 311 -12.82 16.13 19.85
N GLN A 312 -13.97 16.66 19.44
CA GLN A 312 -14.98 15.91 18.68
C GLN A 312 -14.44 15.47 17.31
N THR A 313 -13.67 16.35 16.65
CA THR A 313 -13.06 16.09 15.33
C THR A 313 -11.90 15.08 15.44
N GLU A 314 -11.02 15.24 16.43
CA GLU A 314 -9.95 14.31 16.77
C GLU A 314 -10.49 12.90 17.09
N LEU A 315 -11.58 12.82 17.86
CA LEU A 315 -12.26 11.56 18.16
C LEU A 315 -12.90 10.92 16.91
N ALA A 316 -13.48 11.73 16.01
CA ALA A 316 -14.00 11.24 14.74
C ALA A 316 -12.89 10.74 13.79
N GLN A 317 -11.74 11.42 13.77
CA GLN A 317 -10.56 10.99 13.02
C GLN A 317 -10.01 9.66 13.58
N LEU A 318 -9.78 9.56 14.89
CA LEU A 318 -9.33 8.33 15.54
C LEU A 318 -10.30 7.16 15.35
N GLN A 319 -11.61 7.43 15.32
CA GLN A 319 -12.62 6.43 14.94
C GLN A 319 -12.46 6.02 13.47
N GLY A 320 -12.26 6.95 12.54
CA GLY A 320 -12.01 6.65 11.13
C GLY A 320 -10.75 5.80 10.91
N GLU A 321 -9.64 6.17 11.56
CA GLU A 321 -8.38 5.43 11.55
C GLU A 321 -8.52 4.02 12.14
N HIS A 322 -9.25 3.87 13.26
CA HIS A 322 -9.56 2.57 13.85
C HIS A 322 -10.37 1.69 12.88
N HIS A 323 -11.42 2.22 12.23
CA HIS A 323 -12.18 1.45 11.23
C HIS A 323 -11.31 1.08 10.02
N GLY A 324 -10.42 1.98 9.57
CA GLY A 324 -9.41 1.69 8.55
C GLY A 324 -8.50 0.52 8.95
N LYS A 325 -7.96 0.54 10.17
CA LYS A 325 -7.08 -0.51 10.71
C LYS A 325 -7.82 -1.84 10.92
N VAL A 326 -9.09 -1.83 11.30
CA VAL A 326 -9.93 -3.05 11.35
C VAL A 326 -10.16 -3.64 9.94
N LEU A 327 -10.41 -2.80 8.93
CA LEU A 327 -10.53 -3.25 7.54
C LEU A 327 -9.21 -3.77 6.95
N GLU A 328 -8.08 -3.17 7.34
CA GLU A 328 -6.73 -3.64 7.00
C GLU A 328 -6.44 -4.99 7.65
N ALA A 329 -6.70 -5.15 8.95
CA ALA A 329 -6.59 -6.42 9.65
C ALA A 329 -7.47 -7.52 9.04
N GLN A 330 -8.72 -7.21 8.63
CA GLN A 330 -9.57 -8.16 7.92
C GLN A 330 -9.05 -8.53 6.51
N LYS A 331 -8.36 -7.62 5.82
CA LYS A 331 -7.70 -7.94 4.54
C LYS A 331 -6.50 -8.86 4.76
N LEU A 332 -5.69 -8.59 5.80
CA LEU A 332 -4.55 -9.41 6.19
C LEU A 332 -4.97 -10.81 6.65
N GLN A 333 -6.04 -10.93 7.45
CA GLN A 333 -6.59 -12.23 7.84
C GLN A 333 -7.01 -13.04 6.61
N ARG A 334 -7.82 -12.47 5.70
CA ARG A 334 -8.21 -13.14 4.44
C ARG A 334 -7.03 -13.48 3.51
N ALA A 335 -5.88 -12.83 3.69
CA ALA A 335 -4.65 -13.20 2.98
C ALA A 335 -3.91 -14.35 3.70
N LEU A 336 -3.90 -14.35 5.04
CA LEU A 336 -3.40 -15.45 5.86
C LEU A 336 -4.20 -16.74 5.59
N ASP A 337 -5.53 -16.69 5.68
CA ASP A 337 -6.44 -17.82 5.46
C ASP A 337 -6.18 -18.51 4.11
N ARG A 338 -5.91 -17.71 3.07
CA ARG A 338 -5.54 -18.20 1.72
C ARG A 338 -4.15 -18.83 1.68
N LYS A 339 -3.17 -18.30 2.43
CA LYS A 339 -1.83 -18.90 2.50
C LYS A 339 -1.82 -20.17 3.34
N GLU A 340 -2.66 -20.28 4.37
CA GLU A 340 -2.90 -21.53 5.09
C GLU A 340 -3.55 -22.57 4.16
N GLN A 341 -4.51 -22.18 3.32
CA GLN A 341 -5.07 -23.07 2.30
C GLN A 341 -4.04 -23.48 1.24
N GLU A 342 -3.29 -22.54 0.63
CA GLU A 342 -2.24 -22.84 -0.35
C GLU A 342 -1.18 -23.79 0.22
N LEU A 343 -0.80 -23.65 1.50
CA LEU A 343 0.11 -24.56 2.18
C LEU A 343 -0.51 -25.95 2.38
N GLY A 344 -1.80 -26.03 2.68
CA GLY A 344 -2.55 -27.30 2.76
C GLY A 344 -2.60 -28.03 1.42
N ASP A 345 -2.93 -27.32 0.34
CA ASP A 345 -2.99 -27.87 -1.02
C ASP A 345 -1.60 -28.35 -1.48
N LEU A 346 -0.53 -27.58 -1.19
CA LEU A 346 0.85 -27.96 -1.49
C LEU A 346 1.34 -29.15 -0.65
N GLN A 347 0.94 -29.26 0.62
CA GLN A 347 1.24 -30.41 1.47
C GLN A 347 0.54 -31.68 0.94
N GLN A 348 -0.72 -31.58 0.52
CA GLN A 348 -1.43 -32.70 -0.09
C GLN A 348 -0.77 -33.15 -1.41
N ALA A 349 -0.35 -32.20 -2.25
CA ALA A 349 0.37 -32.50 -3.49
C ALA A 349 1.75 -33.15 -3.24
N LYS A 350 2.48 -32.70 -2.21
CA LYS A 350 3.73 -33.35 -1.77
C LYS A 350 3.47 -34.81 -1.37
N ASP A 351 2.47 -35.05 -0.53
CA ASP A 351 2.21 -36.38 0.02
C ASP A 351 1.73 -37.36 -1.08
N GLN A 352 1.02 -36.86 -2.11
CA GLN A 352 0.71 -37.62 -3.32
C GLN A 352 1.98 -38.01 -4.11
N LEU A 353 2.90 -37.05 -4.34
CA LEU A 353 4.15 -37.29 -5.05
C LEU A 353 5.09 -38.26 -4.30
N GLU A 354 5.06 -38.27 -2.97
CA GLU A 354 5.80 -39.26 -2.17
C GLU A 354 5.25 -40.68 -2.38
N VAL A 355 3.93 -40.86 -2.44
CA VAL A 355 3.29 -42.16 -2.76
C VAL A 355 3.60 -42.60 -4.20
N GLU A 356 3.48 -41.70 -5.19
CA GLU A 356 3.85 -42.02 -6.58
C GLU A 356 5.32 -42.44 -6.71
N LEU A 357 6.22 -41.79 -5.97
CA LEU A 357 7.64 -42.11 -5.95
C LEU A 357 7.92 -43.47 -5.27
N GLU A 358 7.18 -43.85 -4.22
CA GLU A 358 7.25 -45.21 -3.66
C GLU A 358 6.75 -46.26 -4.66
N ASP A 359 5.64 -46.01 -5.36
CA ASP A 359 5.11 -46.95 -6.36
C ASP A 359 6.02 -47.09 -7.58
N LEU A 360 6.61 -46.00 -8.08
CA LEU A 360 7.63 -46.06 -9.13
C LEU A 360 8.87 -46.84 -8.68
N GLN A 361 9.31 -46.68 -7.42
CA GLN A 361 10.37 -47.53 -6.87
C GLN A 361 9.95 -49.01 -6.79
N GLN A 362 8.69 -49.31 -6.45
CA GLN A 362 8.18 -50.69 -6.45
C GLN A 362 8.10 -51.27 -7.86
N GLN A 363 7.69 -50.49 -8.86
CA GLN A 363 7.71 -50.91 -10.27
C GLN A 363 9.14 -51.19 -10.73
N LYS A 364 10.11 -50.31 -10.43
CA LYS A 364 11.52 -50.57 -10.73
C LYS A 364 12.00 -51.87 -10.07
N LYS A 365 11.73 -52.08 -8.78
CA LYS A 365 12.08 -53.32 -8.03
C LYS A 365 11.41 -54.58 -8.60
N LYS A 366 10.34 -54.47 -9.40
CA LYS A 366 9.72 -55.57 -10.17
C LYS A 366 10.42 -55.75 -11.54
N GLY A 367 10.72 -54.66 -12.24
CA GLY A 367 11.48 -54.67 -13.50
C GLY A 367 12.90 -55.21 -13.37
N ASP A 368 13.65 -54.76 -12.36
CA ASP A 368 15.02 -55.23 -12.07
C ASP A 368 15.07 -56.76 -11.86
N LYS A 369 14.02 -57.34 -11.25
CA LYS A 369 13.88 -58.80 -11.09
C LYS A 369 13.64 -59.49 -12.42
N ALA A 370 12.67 -59.00 -13.22
CA ALA A 370 12.37 -59.57 -14.53
C ALA A 370 13.58 -59.52 -15.48
N LEU A 371 14.36 -58.43 -15.45
CA LEU A 371 15.61 -58.30 -16.20
C LEU A 371 16.67 -59.32 -15.72
N ASN A 372 16.83 -59.51 -14.40
CA ASN A 372 17.73 -60.52 -13.85
C ASN A 372 17.30 -61.95 -14.23
N ASP A 373 16.01 -62.26 -14.17
CA ASP A 373 15.47 -63.57 -14.55
C ASP A 373 15.64 -63.86 -16.05
N LEU A 374 15.46 -62.84 -16.91
CA LEU A 374 15.70 -62.95 -18.35
C LEU A 374 17.20 -63.09 -18.67
N ASN A 375 18.08 -62.36 -17.97
CA ASN A 375 19.52 -62.50 -18.06
C ASN A 375 19.99 -63.91 -17.63
N ASN A 376 19.39 -64.49 -16.60
CA ASN A 376 19.65 -65.88 -16.19
C ASN A 376 19.19 -66.89 -17.25
N GLN A 377 18.05 -66.66 -17.92
CA GLN A 377 17.59 -67.49 -19.04
C GLN A 377 18.53 -67.38 -20.24
N LEU A 378 18.96 -66.17 -20.62
CA LEU A 378 19.95 -65.95 -21.69
C LEU A 378 21.28 -66.65 -21.38
N LYS A 379 21.77 -66.54 -20.14
CA LYS A 379 23.00 -67.23 -19.71
C LYS A 379 22.87 -68.75 -19.77
N LYS A 380 21.70 -69.32 -19.44
CA LYS A 380 21.42 -70.75 -19.59
C LYS A 380 21.39 -71.18 -21.06
N LEU A 381 20.69 -70.44 -21.91
CA LEU A 381 20.62 -70.72 -23.35
C LEU A 381 21.99 -70.59 -24.03
N SER A 382 22.79 -69.59 -23.66
CA SER A 382 24.18 -69.44 -24.12
C SER A 382 25.05 -70.64 -23.72
N GLY A 383 24.91 -71.15 -22.49
CA GLY A 383 25.56 -72.39 -22.06
C GLY A 383 25.14 -73.60 -22.89
N GLU A 384 23.84 -73.80 -23.09
CA GLU A 384 23.34 -74.90 -23.93
C GLU A 384 23.70 -74.75 -25.42
N ILE A 385 23.95 -73.55 -25.92
CA ILE A 385 24.46 -73.32 -27.28
C ILE A 385 25.94 -73.73 -27.34
N GLY A 386 26.78 -73.25 -26.41
CA GLY A 386 28.19 -73.64 -26.33
C GLY A 386 28.40 -75.15 -26.15
N GLU A 387 27.55 -75.82 -25.35
CA GLU A 387 27.57 -77.29 -25.23
C GLU A 387 27.23 -78.00 -26.56
N ARG A 388 26.31 -77.45 -27.36
CA ARG A 388 25.98 -77.97 -28.70
C ARG A 388 27.09 -77.68 -29.71
N GLU A 389 27.71 -76.50 -29.66
CA GLU A 389 28.84 -76.13 -30.51
C GLU A 389 30.04 -77.06 -30.26
N ILE A 390 30.43 -77.26 -29.01
CA ILE A 390 31.49 -78.20 -28.61
C ILE A 390 31.18 -79.63 -29.07
N ALA A 391 29.93 -80.09 -28.95
CA ALA A 391 29.53 -81.41 -29.43
C ALA A 391 29.56 -81.53 -30.98
N LEU A 392 29.24 -80.44 -31.69
CA LEU A 392 29.27 -80.36 -33.15
C LEU A 392 30.72 -80.33 -33.68
N GLU A 393 31.61 -79.57 -33.05
CA GLU A 393 33.05 -79.58 -33.32
C GLU A 393 33.66 -80.98 -33.13
N GLN A 394 33.29 -81.67 -32.04
CA GLN A 394 33.73 -83.05 -31.79
C GLN A 394 33.26 -84.01 -32.88
N GLN A 395 32.02 -83.90 -33.36
CA GLN A 395 31.53 -84.72 -34.48
C GLN A 395 32.26 -84.42 -35.79
N TYR A 396 32.53 -83.15 -36.10
CA TYR A 396 33.33 -82.79 -37.28
C TYR A 396 34.76 -83.33 -37.18
N GLN A 397 35.42 -83.21 -36.03
CA GLN A 397 36.77 -83.74 -35.83
C GLN A 397 36.79 -85.26 -35.96
N GLU A 398 35.83 -85.98 -35.37
CA GLU A 398 35.76 -87.44 -35.51
C GLU A 398 35.50 -87.87 -36.96
N LEU A 399 34.65 -87.16 -37.70
CA LEU A 399 34.42 -87.41 -39.12
C LEU A 399 35.70 -87.19 -39.95
N LEU A 400 36.43 -86.11 -39.67
CA LEU A 400 37.69 -85.77 -40.33
C LEU A 400 38.73 -86.87 -40.06
N ASP A 401 38.89 -87.30 -38.80
CA ASP A 401 39.68 -88.45 -38.39
C ASP A 401 39.30 -89.74 -39.13
N GLN A 402 38.00 -90.04 -39.27
CA GLN A 402 37.52 -91.19 -40.02
C GLN A 402 37.87 -91.10 -41.52
N THR A 403 37.81 -89.91 -42.13
CA THR A 403 38.22 -89.73 -43.53
C THR A 403 39.74 -89.90 -43.71
N ASN A 404 40.56 -89.37 -42.80
CA ASN A 404 42.01 -89.55 -42.80
C ASN A 404 42.40 -91.04 -42.68
N ARG A 405 41.76 -91.80 -41.78
CA ARG A 405 41.99 -93.26 -41.62
C ARG A 405 41.60 -94.04 -42.90
N LYS A 406 40.54 -93.63 -43.60
CA LYS A 406 40.16 -94.21 -44.91
C LYS A 406 41.19 -93.85 -45.98
N LEU A 407 41.63 -92.60 -46.06
CA LEU A 407 42.63 -92.14 -47.03
C LEU A 407 43.96 -92.89 -46.86
N GLN A 408 44.44 -93.07 -45.64
CA GLN A 408 45.65 -93.86 -45.34
C GLN A 408 45.52 -95.33 -45.77
N THR A 409 44.37 -95.98 -45.56
CA THR A 409 44.17 -97.39 -46.00
C THR A 409 44.05 -97.52 -47.52
N HIS A 410 43.50 -96.51 -48.21
CA HIS A 410 43.57 -96.42 -49.67
C HIS A 410 45.00 -96.18 -50.18
N GLU A 411 45.76 -95.29 -49.55
CA GLU A 411 47.15 -94.99 -49.92
C GLU A 411 48.05 -96.23 -49.83
N VAL A 412 48.00 -96.96 -48.71
CA VAL A 412 48.71 -98.25 -48.55
C VAL A 412 48.27 -99.27 -49.62
N THR A 413 47.00 -99.26 -50.01
CA THR A 413 46.49 -100.13 -51.08
C THR A 413 47.04 -99.75 -52.45
N ILE A 414 47.14 -98.44 -52.76
CA ILE A 414 47.72 -97.91 -54.00
C ILE A 414 49.21 -98.27 -54.07
N GLN A 415 49.98 -98.02 -53.00
CA GLN A 415 51.41 -98.36 -52.94
C GLN A 415 51.67 -99.85 -53.27
N ARG A 416 50.86 -100.76 -52.70
CA ARG A 416 50.93 -102.21 -53.00
C ARG A 416 50.60 -102.53 -54.47
N LEU A 417 49.59 -101.88 -55.05
CA LEU A 417 49.23 -102.06 -56.46
C LEU A 417 50.33 -101.54 -57.39
N THR A 418 50.92 -100.40 -57.10
CA THR A 418 52.04 -99.82 -57.87
C THR A 418 53.25 -100.74 -57.91
N SER A 419 53.63 -101.34 -56.77
CA SER A 419 54.69 -102.35 -56.74
C SER A 419 54.36 -103.56 -57.62
N THR A 420 53.11 -104.04 -57.55
CA THR A 420 52.63 -105.20 -58.32
C THR A 420 52.60 -104.92 -59.84
N LEU A 421 52.42 -103.66 -60.24
CA LEU A 421 52.46 -103.23 -61.63
C LEU A 421 53.90 -103.19 -62.18
N ALA A 422 54.84 -102.65 -61.41
CA ALA A 422 56.25 -102.62 -61.80
C ALA A 422 56.82 -104.04 -62.05
N ASP A 423 56.49 -104.99 -61.18
CA ASP A 423 56.83 -106.42 -61.35
C ASP A 423 56.31 -107.01 -62.67
N LYS A 424 55.21 -106.47 -63.22
CA LYS A 424 54.57 -106.92 -64.46
C LYS A 424 55.12 -106.24 -65.71
N GLU A 425 55.50 -104.98 -65.62
CA GLU A 425 56.14 -104.25 -66.72
C GLU A 425 57.51 -104.84 -67.06
N GLN A 426 58.30 -105.25 -66.05
CA GLN A 426 59.55 -105.97 -66.26
C GLN A 426 59.35 -107.25 -67.10
N GLN A 427 58.33 -108.05 -66.76
CA GLN A 427 58.03 -109.32 -67.44
C GLN A 427 57.69 -109.09 -68.93
N LEU A 428 57.02 -108.00 -69.29
CA LEU A 428 56.69 -107.67 -70.68
C LEU A 428 57.93 -107.29 -71.51
N GLN A 429 58.89 -106.57 -70.92
CA GLN A 429 60.12 -106.17 -71.60
C GLN A 429 61.00 -107.37 -71.97
N GLU A 430 60.97 -108.44 -71.18
CA GLU A 430 61.65 -109.71 -71.47
C GLU A 430 61.06 -110.39 -72.73
N TYR A 431 59.74 -110.37 -72.92
CA TYR A 431 59.09 -110.92 -74.13
C TYR A 431 59.40 -110.13 -75.40
N ILE A 432 59.40 -108.79 -75.35
CA ILE A 432 59.64 -107.93 -76.53
C ILE A 432 61.02 -108.21 -77.15
N ASN A 433 62.02 -108.50 -76.32
CA ASN A 433 63.37 -108.79 -76.80
C ASN A 433 63.45 -110.05 -77.67
N MET A 434 62.62 -111.06 -77.44
CA MET A 434 62.62 -112.32 -78.22
C MET A 434 61.99 -112.18 -79.62
N VAL A 435 61.07 -111.24 -79.81
CA VAL A 435 60.35 -111.07 -81.11
C VAL A 435 61.27 -110.46 -82.18
N ARG A 436 62.11 -109.49 -81.76
CA ARG A 436 63.03 -108.73 -82.64
C ARG A 436 64.04 -109.61 -83.38
N ASP A 437 64.39 -110.76 -82.83
CA ASP A 437 65.36 -111.68 -83.44
C ASP A 437 64.77 -112.48 -84.62
N PHE A 438 63.44 -112.53 -84.75
CA PHE A 438 62.74 -113.29 -85.80
C PHE A 438 62.63 -112.54 -87.14
N GLU A 439 62.68 -111.21 -87.15
CA GLU A 439 62.31 -110.38 -88.30
C GLU A 439 63.39 -110.28 -89.41
N GLN A 440 64.60 -110.79 -89.19
CA GLN A 440 65.75 -110.56 -90.09
C GLN A 440 65.73 -111.37 -91.42
N SER A 441 64.62 -112.05 -91.78
CA SER A 441 64.60 -113.07 -92.85
C SER A 441 63.69 -112.79 -94.07
N ARG A 442 64.20 -111.89 -94.93
CA ARG A 442 64.18 -112.00 -96.42
C ARG A 442 62.89 -111.69 -97.24
N SER A 443 62.88 -110.48 -97.82
CA SER A 443 62.94 -110.14 -99.27
C SER A 443 61.93 -110.71 -100.32
N PRO A 444 61.50 -109.94 -101.36
CA PRO A 444 60.18 -110.13 -102.00
C PRO A 444 60.17 -110.38 -103.53
N GLY A 445 58.96 -110.51 -104.10
CA GLY A 445 58.71 -110.36 -105.55
C GLY A 445 57.21 -110.38 -105.90
N GLY A 446 56.79 -109.64 -106.94
CA GLY A 446 55.42 -109.72 -107.49
C GLY A 446 54.79 -108.36 -107.86
N ASN A 447 55.09 -107.83 -109.04
CA ASN A 447 54.61 -106.51 -109.47
C ASN A 447 53.10 -106.46 -109.83
N ASP A 448 52.42 -107.58 -110.08
CA ASP A 448 50.94 -107.59 -110.21
C ASP A 448 50.24 -107.22 -108.89
N THR A 449 50.89 -107.45 -107.75
CA THR A 449 50.41 -106.94 -106.47
C THR A 449 50.36 -105.41 -106.47
N VAL A 450 51.10 -104.70 -107.34
CA VAL A 450 51.05 -103.23 -107.42
C VAL A 450 49.77 -102.76 -108.10
N LEU A 451 49.25 -103.48 -109.11
CA LEU A 451 47.97 -103.13 -109.75
C LEU A 451 46.76 -103.48 -108.88
N SER A 452 46.79 -104.59 -108.15
CA SER A 452 45.79 -104.85 -107.12
C SER A 452 45.90 -103.84 -105.98
N LYS A 453 47.11 -103.50 -105.50
CA LYS A 453 47.33 -102.40 -104.54
C LYS A 453 46.89 -101.04 -105.06
N LEU A 454 46.89 -100.76 -106.37
CA LEU A 454 46.39 -99.50 -106.94
C LEU A 454 44.85 -99.45 -106.95
N ARG A 455 44.17 -100.55 -107.30
CA ARG A 455 42.70 -100.64 -107.18
C ARG A 455 42.25 -100.68 -105.72
N GLN A 456 43.00 -101.37 -104.87
CA GLN A 456 42.80 -101.38 -103.43
C GLN A 456 43.01 -99.97 -102.85
N ARG A 457 44.08 -99.25 -103.22
CA ARG A 457 44.29 -97.84 -102.86
C ARG A 457 43.19 -96.91 -103.35
N LEU A 458 42.56 -97.18 -104.49
CA LEU A 458 41.40 -96.43 -104.95
C LEU A 458 40.22 -96.63 -103.99
N LYS A 459 39.90 -97.88 -103.67
CA LYS A 459 38.83 -98.23 -102.71
C LYS A 459 39.13 -97.79 -101.27
N GLU A 460 40.39 -97.83 -100.85
CA GLU A 460 40.86 -97.29 -99.58
C GLU A 460 40.75 -95.75 -99.56
N LYS A 461 40.99 -95.07 -100.69
CA LYS A 461 40.73 -93.63 -100.81
C LYS A 461 39.25 -93.29 -100.84
N GLU A 462 38.42 -94.07 -101.52
CA GLU A 462 36.96 -93.92 -101.52
C GLU A 462 36.43 -94.05 -100.08
N LYS A 463 36.81 -95.13 -99.38
CA LYS A 463 36.42 -95.33 -97.98
C LYS A 463 37.02 -94.26 -97.04
N ALA A 464 38.28 -93.86 -97.22
CA ALA A 464 38.87 -92.79 -96.40
C ALA A 464 38.24 -91.42 -96.68
N LEU A 465 37.67 -91.19 -97.87
CA LEU A 465 36.93 -89.98 -98.20
C LEU A 465 35.51 -90.04 -97.60
N GLU A 466 34.85 -91.20 -97.62
CA GLU A 466 33.59 -91.48 -96.92
C GLU A 466 33.76 -91.25 -95.40
N GLN A 467 34.76 -91.88 -94.77
CA GLN A 467 35.10 -91.66 -93.36
C GLN A 467 35.47 -90.20 -93.07
N ALA A 468 36.22 -89.51 -93.93
CA ALA A 468 36.54 -88.08 -93.78
C ALA A 468 35.37 -87.13 -94.15
N LEU A 469 34.23 -87.66 -94.59
CA LEU A 469 32.95 -86.94 -94.64
C LEU A 469 32.16 -87.21 -93.37
N ASP A 470 32.05 -88.46 -92.91
CA ASP A 470 31.39 -88.82 -91.66
C ASP A 470 32.05 -88.11 -90.45
N GLU A 471 33.38 -88.10 -90.37
CA GLU A 471 34.17 -87.35 -89.37
C GLU A 471 33.90 -85.85 -89.45
N LYS A 472 33.62 -85.30 -90.64
CA LYS A 472 33.24 -83.89 -90.80
C LYS A 472 31.81 -83.61 -90.41
N PHE A 473 30.87 -84.52 -90.67
CA PHE A 473 29.50 -84.37 -90.20
C PHE A 473 29.44 -84.45 -88.68
N ALA A 474 30.11 -85.43 -88.06
CA ALA A 474 30.22 -85.51 -86.59
C ALA A 474 30.91 -84.27 -85.99
N ALA A 475 31.96 -83.74 -86.62
CA ALA A 475 32.61 -82.49 -86.18
C ALA A 475 31.77 -81.23 -86.45
N ILE A 476 30.80 -81.26 -87.36
CA ILE A 476 29.81 -80.19 -87.54
C ILE A 476 28.73 -80.31 -86.47
N GLU A 477 28.22 -81.51 -86.20
CA GLU A 477 27.24 -81.77 -85.13
C GLU A 477 27.78 -81.37 -83.74
N GLU A 478 29.03 -81.74 -83.41
CA GLU A 478 29.70 -81.30 -82.18
C GLU A 478 29.85 -79.76 -82.11
N LYS A 479 30.08 -79.09 -83.26
CA LYS A 479 30.19 -77.63 -83.32
C LYS A 479 28.83 -76.93 -83.26
N ASP A 480 27.77 -77.52 -83.81
CA ASP A 480 26.40 -77.02 -83.69
C ASP A 480 25.87 -77.21 -82.25
N ASP A 481 26.23 -78.30 -81.57
CA ASP A 481 25.97 -78.50 -80.14
C ASP A 481 26.75 -77.51 -79.25
N GLU A 482 28.04 -77.27 -79.54
CA GLU A 482 28.82 -76.19 -78.88
C GLU A 482 28.16 -74.82 -79.10
N ILE A 483 27.74 -74.50 -80.34
CA ILE A 483 27.05 -73.26 -80.66
C ILE A 483 25.71 -73.17 -79.91
N HIS A 484 24.95 -74.27 -79.79
CA HIS A 484 23.70 -74.27 -79.05
C HIS A 484 23.92 -74.05 -77.54
N GLN A 485 24.94 -74.69 -76.94
CA GLN A 485 25.31 -74.47 -75.53
C GLN A 485 25.78 -73.03 -75.29
N LEU A 486 26.60 -72.47 -76.19
CA LEU A 486 27.03 -71.08 -76.13
C LEU A 486 25.85 -70.11 -76.27
N GLN A 487 24.88 -70.37 -77.14
CA GLN A 487 23.65 -69.56 -77.25
C GLN A 487 22.77 -69.63 -75.99
N LEU A 488 22.71 -70.79 -75.31
CA LEU A 488 22.00 -70.92 -74.04
C LEU A 488 22.70 -70.13 -72.92
N SER A 489 24.03 -70.28 -72.80
CA SER A 489 24.83 -69.54 -71.82
C SER A 489 24.80 -68.02 -72.07
N LEU A 490 24.84 -67.58 -73.33
CA LEU A 490 24.65 -66.18 -73.70
C LEU A 490 23.30 -65.66 -73.19
N ARG A 491 22.19 -66.38 -73.45
CA ARG A 491 20.85 -66.01 -72.96
C ARG A 491 20.70 -66.02 -71.45
N GLU A 492 21.52 -66.78 -70.73
CA GLU A 492 21.59 -66.71 -69.27
C GLU A 492 22.35 -65.47 -68.81
N LYS A 493 23.47 -65.13 -69.47
CA LYS A 493 24.23 -63.90 -69.19
C LYS A 493 23.46 -62.64 -69.59
N GLU A 494 22.67 -62.65 -70.66
CA GLU A 494 21.74 -61.57 -71.02
C GLU A 494 20.72 -61.33 -69.89
N ARG A 495 20.09 -62.39 -69.36
CA ARG A 495 19.15 -62.26 -68.23
C ARG A 495 19.82 -61.83 -66.92
N ASP A 496 21.06 -62.25 -66.67
CA ASP A 496 21.84 -61.78 -65.52
C ASP A 496 22.21 -60.30 -65.65
N LEU A 497 22.56 -59.84 -66.86
CA LEU A 497 22.79 -58.43 -67.16
C LEU A 497 21.51 -57.61 -67.04
N ASP A 498 20.36 -58.10 -67.52
CA ASP A 498 19.06 -57.44 -67.32
C ASP A 498 18.73 -57.30 -65.83
N ARG A 499 18.94 -58.35 -65.03
CA ARG A 499 18.77 -58.30 -63.56
C ARG A 499 19.69 -57.26 -62.92
N LEU A 500 20.97 -57.25 -63.30
CA LEU A 500 21.94 -56.27 -62.79
C LEU A 500 21.59 -54.84 -63.21
N ASN A 501 21.14 -54.61 -64.45
CA ASN A 501 20.70 -53.31 -64.94
C ASN A 501 19.46 -52.80 -64.18
N ASN A 502 18.48 -53.68 -63.89
CA ASN A 502 17.32 -53.32 -63.07
C ASN A 502 17.72 -52.97 -61.63
N LEU A 503 18.65 -53.73 -61.02
CA LEU A 503 19.20 -53.41 -59.69
C LEU A 503 20.01 -52.10 -59.69
N LEU A 504 20.79 -51.83 -60.73
CA LEU A 504 21.52 -50.57 -60.90
C LEU A 504 20.56 -49.38 -61.08
N SER A 505 19.51 -49.52 -61.89
CA SER A 505 18.45 -48.51 -62.04
C SER A 505 17.76 -48.20 -60.72
N HIS A 506 17.42 -49.23 -59.94
CA HIS A 506 16.79 -49.04 -58.62
C HIS A 506 17.74 -48.40 -57.60
N ASN A 507 19.04 -48.76 -57.64
CA ASN A 507 20.06 -48.11 -56.83
C ASN A 507 20.28 -46.65 -57.25
N GLU A 508 20.22 -46.33 -58.55
CA GLU A 508 20.30 -44.97 -59.09
C GLU A 508 19.07 -44.13 -58.67
N GLU A 509 17.85 -44.67 -58.75
CA GLU A 509 16.65 -44.05 -58.19
C GLU A 509 16.78 -43.79 -56.68
N THR A 510 17.31 -44.77 -55.94
CA THR A 510 17.53 -44.66 -54.49
C THR A 510 18.56 -43.57 -54.16
N ILE A 511 19.68 -43.52 -54.89
CA ILE A 511 20.70 -42.46 -54.78
C ILE A 511 20.08 -41.10 -55.11
N ASN A 512 19.35 -40.97 -56.21
CA ASN A 512 18.65 -39.73 -56.58
C ASN A 512 17.62 -39.29 -55.50
N SER A 513 16.99 -40.23 -54.79
CA SER A 513 16.11 -39.91 -53.66
C SER A 513 16.88 -39.35 -52.46
N PHE A 514 18.03 -39.94 -52.11
CA PHE A 514 18.92 -39.40 -51.07
C PHE A 514 19.52 -38.05 -51.47
N ASP A 515 19.95 -37.90 -52.72
CA ASP A 515 20.48 -36.64 -53.28
C ASP A 515 19.43 -35.51 -53.26
N SER A 516 18.14 -35.86 -53.37
CA SER A 516 17.03 -34.92 -53.24
C SER A 516 16.76 -34.55 -51.78
N LEU A 517 16.79 -35.54 -50.87
CA LEU A 517 16.66 -35.34 -49.43
C LEU A 517 17.82 -34.51 -48.86
N ILE A 518 19.06 -34.73 -49.33
CA ILE A 518 20.23 -33.94 -48.94
C ILE A 518 20.03 -32.47 -49.34
N LYS A 519 19.59 -32.20 -50.59
CA LYS A 519 19.30 -30.83 -51.05
C LYS A 519 18.17 -30.17 -50.25
N GLU A 520 17.14 -30.92 -49.84
CA GLU A 520 16.11 -30.42 -48.93
C GLU A 520 16.70 -30.04 -47.56
N LYS A 521 17.57 -30.89 -46.98
CA LYS A 521 18.20 -30.63 -45.69
C LYS A 521 19.26 -29.52 -45.73
N ASP A 522 19.97 -29.34 -46.85
CA ASP A 522 20.83 -28.18 -47.05
C ASP A 522 20.02 -26.87 -47.09
N VAL A 523 18.82 -26.89 -47.71
CA VAL A 523 17.90 -25.74 -47.72
C VAL A 523 17.30 -25.48 -46.32
N GLU A 524 16.91 -26.52 -45.57
CA GLU A 524 16.47 -26.39 -44.17
C GLU A 524 17.58 -25.81 -43.27
N LEU A 525 18.80 -26.34 -43.36
CA LEU A 525 19.97 -25.87 -42.61
C LEU A 525 20.30 -24.41 -42.97
N GLN A 526 20.26 -24.06 -44.25
CA GLN A 526 20.48 -22.69 -44.71
C GLN A 526 19.35 -21.74 -44.25
N HIS A 527 18.09 -22.21 -44.20
CA HIS A 527 16.98 -21.44 -43.64
C HIS A 527 17.17 -21.22 -42.13
N LEU A 528 17.49 -22.26 -41.37
CA LEU A 528 17.76 -22.19 -39.92
C LEU A 528 18.97 -21.30 -39.61
N ALA A 529 20.06 -21.40 -40.37
CA ALA A 529 21.23 -20.55 -40.23
C ALA A 529 20.91 -19.06 -40.49
N ASN A 530 20.09 -18.76 -41.49
CA ASN A 530 19.61 -17.39 -41.75
C ASN A 530 18.67 -16.90 -40.63
N THR A 531 17.78 -17.73 -40.12
CA THR A 531 16.88 -17.40 -39.00
C THR A 531 17.68 -17.13 -37.72
N LEU A 532 18.65 -17.98 -37.37
CA LEU A 532 19.57 -17.74 -36.26
C LEU A 532 20.37 -16.44 -36.43
N LYS A 533 20.86 -16.16 -37.64
CA LYS A 533 21.56 -14.89 -37.94
C LYS A 533 20.65 -13.67 -37.85
N ASN A 534 19.36 -13.81 -38.14
CA ASN A 534 18.37 -12.74 -37.99
C ASN A 534 18.01 -12.52 -36.51
N LEU A 535 17.80 -13.59 -35.74
CA LEU A 535 17.59 -13.53 -34.29
C LEU A 535 18.81 -12.94 -33.56
N GLN A 536 20.03 -13.29 -33.97
CA GLN A 536 21.26 -12.73 -33.40
C GLN A 536 21.41 -11.23 -33.68
N ARG A 537 20.96 -10.73 -34.85
CA ARG A 537 20.90 -9.28 -35.10
C ARG A 537 19.83 -8.61 -34.23
N ALA A 538 18.61 -9.12 -34.22
CA ALA A 538 17.53 -8.57 -33.40
C ALA A 538 17.89 -8.55 -31.90
N LYS A 539 18.63 -9.57 -31.42
CA LYS A 539 19.23 -9.58 -30.08
C LYS A 539 20.21 -8.42 -29.91
N GLN A 540 21.19 -8.27 -30.81
CA GLN A 540 22.17 -7.17 -30.75
C GLN A 540 21.49 -5.79 -30.79
N ASP A 541 20.47 -5.61 -31.65
CA ASP A 541 19.70 -4.37 -31.75
C ASP A 541 19.01 -4.03 -30.41
N VAL A 542 18.46 -5.04 -29.72
CA VAL A 542 17.86 -4.89 -28.38
C VAL A 542 18.91 -4.63 -27.30
N GLU A 543 20.06 -5.33 -27.31
CA GLU A 543 21.17 -5.08 -26.39
C GLU A 543 21.74 -3.67 -26.58
N ASP A 544 21.90 -3.20 -27.82
CA ASP A 544 22.37 -1.85 -28.13
C ASP A 544 21.31 -0.77 -27.79
N ASN A 545 20.01 -1.08 -27.96
CA ASN A 545 18.92 -0.21 -27.50
C ASN A 545 18.92 -0.07 -25.98
N LEU A 546 19.10 -1.17 -25.24
CA LEU A 546 19.21 -1.17 -23.78
C LEU A 546 20.47 -0.41 -23.34
N ASN A 547 21.61 -0.66 -23.97
CA ASN A 547 22.87 0.06 -23.68
C ASN A 547 22.78 1.57 -23.96
N ARG A 548 22.00 1.99 -24.96
CA ARG A 548 21.71 3.42 -25.22
C ARG A 548 20.77 4.00 -24.15
N SER A 549 19.67 3.31 -23.82
CA SER A 549 18.76 3.74 -22.74
C SER A 549 19.42 3.78 -21.36
N LEU A 550 20.36 2.88 -21.07
CA LEU A 550 21.17 2.92 -19.85
C LEU A 550 22.08 4.15 -19.85
N LYS A 551 22.82 4.43 -20.94
CA LYS A 551 23.65 5.66 -21.04
C LYS A 551 22.84 6.94 -20.97
N GLU A 552 21.62 6.96 -21.51
CA GLU A 552 20.67 8.07 -21.37
C GLU A 552 20.25 8.24 -19.91
N LYS A 553 19.90 7.15 -19.22
CA LYS A 553 19.59 7.18 -17.77
C LYS A 553 20.79 7.60 -16.93
N ASP A 554 21.98 7.09 -17.20
CA ASP A 554 23.22 7.47 -16.51
C ASP A 554 23.55 8.94 -16.78
N SER A 555 23.29 9.46 -17.98
CA SER A 555 23.44 10.88 -18.30
C SER A 555 22.41 11.75 -17.59
N ILE A 556 21.15 11.30 -17.48
CA ILE A 556 20.09 11.99 -16.71
C ILE A 556 20.42 11.95 -15.21
N ILE A 557 20.87 10.81 -14.67
CA ILE A 557 21.35 10.67 -13.29
C ILE A 557 22.54 11.59 -13.05
N SER A 558 23.51 11.66 -13.98
CA SER A 558 24.65 12.59 -13.89
C SER A 558 24.20 14.05 -13.92
N GLN A 559 23.23 14.41 -14.77
CA GLN A 559 22.68 15.78 -14.83
C GLN A 559 21.85 16.11 -13.58
N LEU A 560 21.10 15.17 -13.03
CA LEU A 560 20.37 15.33 -11.77
C LEU A 560 21.33 15.40 -10.58
N GLN A 561 22.42 14.63 -10.57
CA GLN A 561 23.49 14.72 -9.58
C GLN A 561 24.20 16.07 -9.67
N LEU A 562 24.63 16.51 -10.85
CA LEU A 562 25.23 17.84 -11.05
C LEU A 562 24.25 18.99 -10.77
N SER A 563 22.94 18.80 -10.98
CA SER A 563 21.93 19.79 -10.60
C SER A 563 21.58 19.76 -9.11
N LEU A 564 21.70 18.61 -8.44
CA LEU A 564 21.53 18.47 -6.99
C LEU A 564 22.76 19.00 -6.25
N GLU A 565 23.95 18.66 -6.71
CA GLU A 565 25.23 19.19 -6.25
C GLU A 565 25.28 20.69 -6.52
N GLY A 566 24.96 21.15 -7.73
CA GLY A 566 24.81 22.56 -8.08
C GLY A 566 23.79 23.29 -7.19
N LYS A 567 22.60 22.73 -6.97
CA LYS A 567 21.62 23.31 -6.01
C LYS A 567 22.09 23.22 -4.56
N THR A 568 22.95 22.27 -4.21
CA THR A 568 23.53 22.15 -2.87
C THR A 568 24.66 23.15 -2.69
N THR A 569 25.48 23.42 -3.71
CA THR A 569 26.46 24.51 -3.71
C THR A 569 25.76 25.87 -3.76
N ASP A 570 24.69 26.04 -4.52
CA ASP A 570 23.88 27.27 -4.53
C ASP A 570 23.18 27.47 -3.19
N MET A 571 22.66 26.41 -2.56
CA MET A 571 22.06 26.45 -1.22
C MET A 571 23.13 26.63 -0.13
N GLU A 572 24.33 26.09 -0.30
CA GLU A 572 25.46 26.30 0.59
C GLU A 572 26.07 27.69 0.43
N GLU A 573 26.13 28.26 -0.78
CA GLU A 573 26.59 29.63 -1.03
C GLU A 573 25.50 30.63 -0.64
N MET A 574 24.23 30.32 -0.85
CA MET A 574 23.13 31.08 -0.25
C MET A 574 23.13 30.93 1.26
N ALA A 575 23.47 29.78 1.83
CA ALA A 575 23.64 29.61 3.27
C ALA A 575 24.88 30.35 3.78
N LYS A 576 26.02 30.34 3.08
CA LYS A 576 27.25 31.09 3.42
C LYS A 576 27.10 32.59 3.16
N SER A 577 26.22 33.01 2.25
CA SER A 577 25.88 34.41 1.96
C SER A 577 24.83 34.92 2.96
N MET A 578 23.79 34.16 3.25
CA MET A 578 22.85 34.44 4.34
C MET A 578 23.57 34.39 5.70
N LEU A 579 24.49 33.45 5.92
CA LEU A 579 25.35 33.41 7.10
C LEU A 579 26.29 34.61 7.11
N SER A 580 27.10 34.90 6.10
CA SER A 580 27.99 36.09 6.16
C SER A 580 27.24 37.43 6.22
N GLN A 581 26.04 37.53 5.63
CA GLN A 581 25.12 38.66 5.80
C GLN A 581 24.48 38.66 7.20
N SER A 582 24.31 37.49 7.83
CA SER A 582 23.87 37.27 9.22
C SER A 582 25.04 37.10 10.22
N GLU A 583 26.28 37.25 9.80
CA GLU A 583 27.53 37.30 10.60
C GLU A 583 28.15 38.71 10.45
N THR A 584 27.49 39.56 9.66
CA THR A 584 27.54 41.01 9.80
C THR A 584 26.27 41.45 10.54
N HIS A 585 25.08 41.37 9.94
CA HIS A 585 23.84 41.78 10.63
C HIS A 585 23.47 40.97 11.86
N ALA A 586 23.84 39.69 11.98
CA ALA A 586 23.73 38.95 13.24
C ALA A 586 25.06 38.45 13.81
N HIS A 587 26.19 39.10 13.48
CA HIS A 587 27.19 39.33 14.53
C HIS A 587 26.82 40.58 15.32
N ASP A 588 26.33 41.65 14.68
CA ASP A 588 25.72 42.80 15.36
C ASP A 588 24.47 42.38 16.14
N LEU A 589 23.53 41.68 15.49
CA LEU A 589 22.31 41.18 16.14
C LEU A 589 22.55 39.97 17.05
N ALA A 590 23.56 39.11 16.89
CA ALA A 590 23.89 38.12 17.94
C ALA A 590 24.80 38.68 19.04
N GLU A 591 25.44 39.84 18.85
CA GLU A 591 26.00 40.60 19.97
C GLU A 591 24.87 41.30 20.74
N GLN A 592 23.93 41.97 20.07
CA GLN A 592 22.75 42.55 20.76
C GLN A 592 21.82 41.48 21.35
N MET A 593 21.52 40.41 20.62
CA MET A 593 20.73 39.28 21.12
C MET A 593 21.54 38.37 22.05
N GLY A 594 22.87 38.41 22.03
CA GLY A 594 23.76 37.75 22.99
C GLY A 594 23.91 38.55 24.29
N GLN A 595 23.89 39.88 24.21
CA GLN A 595 23.77 40.78 25.37
C GLN A 595 22.36 40.69 25.96
N ARG A 596 21.31 40.70 25.13
CA ARG A 596 19.93 40.41 25.58
C ARG A 596 19.79 38.99 26.12
N LEU A 597 20.42 37.97 25.51
CA LEU A 597 20.44 36.61 26.04
C LEU A 597 21.10 36.61 27.40
N LYS A 598 22.33 37.11 27.55
CA LYS A 598 23.01 37.23 28.85
C LYS A 598 22.19 37.99 29.89
N VAL A 599 21.44 39.03 29.51
CA VAL A 599 20.51 39.72 30.42
C VAL A 599 19.29 38.85 30.75
N THR A 600 18.66 38.18 29.78
CA THR A 600 17.54 37.26 30.04
C THR A 600 17.97 35.98 30.75
N GLU A 601 19.18 35.49 30.55
CA GLU A 601 19.83 34.36 31.22
C GLU A 601 20.21 34.77 32.64
N ALA A 602 20.69 35.99 32.87
CA ALA A 602 20.87 36.53 34.22
C ALA A 602 19.53 36.72 34.94
N MET A 603 18.51 37.24 34.25
CA MET A 603 17.15 37.38 34.81
C MET A 603 16.47 36.02 35.04
N LEU A 604 16.68 35.03 34.16
CA LEU A 604 16.17 33.67 34.33
C LEU A 604 16.96 32.91 35.39
N ALA A 605 18.29 33.07 35.49
CA ALA A 605 19.09 32.50 36.56
C ALA A 605 18.76 33.16 37.91
N GLU A 606 18.43 34.45 37.94
CA GLU A 606 18.00 35.13 39.16
C GLU A 606 16.53 34.82 39.52
N ALA A 607 15.66 34.58 38.53
CA ALA A 607 14.31 34.06 38.75
C ALA A 607 14.31 32.57 39.14
N VAL A 608 15.25 31.78 38.63
CA VAL A 608 15.52 30.40 39.07
C VAL A 608 16.07 30.43 40.47
N LYS A 609 17.06 31.27 40.82
CA LYS A 609 17.51 31.46 42.21
C LYS A 609 16.41 31.96 43.13
N ALA A 610 15.53 32.86 42.68
CA ALA A 610 14.38 33.31 43.45
C ALA A 610 13.36 32.18 43.65
N ARG A 611 13.18 31.31 42.65
CA ARG A 611 12.39 30.07 42.76
C ARG A 611 13.06 29.02 43.64
N GLU A 612 14.38 28.88 43.61
CA GLU A 612 15.17 27.98 44.47
C GLU A 612 15.12 28.44 45.92
N ARG A 613 15.26 29.76 46.19
CA ARG A 613 15.00 30.36 47.51
C ARG A 613 13.58 30.08 47.96
N LEU A 614 12.58 30.37 47.13
CA LEU A 614 11.17 30.14 47.45
C LEU A 614 10.85 28.65 47.61
N VAL A 615 11.53 27.74 46.91
CA VAL A 615 11.44 26.30 47.13
C VAL A 615 12.09 25.93 48.45
N ALA A 616 13.29 26.39 48.76
CA ALA A 616 13.96 26.15 50.05
C ALA A 616 13.19 26.75 51.25
N ASP A 617 12.56 27.91 51.09
CA ASP A 617 11.69 28.53 52.09
C ASP A 617 10.41 27.69 52.30
N ASN A 618 9.83 27.16 51.22
CA ASN A 618 8.68 26.25 51.30
C ASN A 618 9.07 24.87 51.84
N GLU A 619 10.24 24.33 51.49
CA GLU A 619 10.79 23.10 52.02
C GLU A 619 11.06 23.25 53.52
N SER A 620 11.71 24.33 53.96
CA SER A 620 11.91 24.64 55.37
C SER A 620 10.58 24.87 56.13
N ALA A 621 9.58 25.49 55.49
CA ALA A 621 8.24 25.62 56.06
C ALA A 621 7.52 24.26 56.17
N VAL A 622 7.67 23.38 55.18
CA VAL A 622 7.13 22.00 55.19
C VAL A 622 7.86 21.14 56.21
N GLU A 623 9.18 21.23 56.33
CA GLU A 623 9.97 20.59 57.40
C GLU A 623 9.55 21.11 58.78
N GLY A 624 9.34 22.40 58.95
CA GLY A 624 8.83 23.01 60.18
C GLY A 624 7.41 22.53 60.53
N LEU A 625 6.54 22.36 59.53
CA LEU A 625 5.21 21.77 59.69
C LEU A 625 5.29 20.26 60.00
N LEU A 626 6.17 19.50 59.36
CA LEU A 626 6.39 18.07 59.61
C LEU A 626 7.01 17.83 60.99
N ALA A 627 7.92 18.70 61.44
CA ALA A 627 8.44 18.68 62.81
C ALA A 627 7.36 19.05 63.84
N THR A 628 6.49 20.01 63.51
CA THR A 628 5.32 20.36 64.34
C THR A 628 4.30 19.22 64.41
N ILE A 629 4.05 18.52 63.30
CA ILE A 629 3.20 17.32 63.24
C ILE A 629 3.85 16.20 64.05
N SER A 630 5.12 15.88 63.82
CA SER A 630 5.87 14.86 64.57
C SER A 630 5.90 15.14 66.07
N SER A 631 6.02 16.41 66.48
CA SER A 631 5.93 16.82 67.88
C SER A 631 4.52 16.62 68.45
N LYS A 632 3.46 16.94 67.69
CA LYS A 632 2.07 16.67 68.07
C LYS A 632 1.77 15.17 68.15
N ASP A 633 2.26 14.38 67.21
CA ASP A 633 2.08 12.92 67.18
C ASP A 633 2.85 12.25 68.32
N GLN A 634 4.04 12.73 68.67
CA GLN A 634 4.77 12.30 69.85
C GLN A 634 4.03 12.68 71.15
N LEU A 635 3.47 13.89 71.26
CA LEU A 635 2.63 14.28 72.40
C LEU A 635 1.32 13.48 72.48
N LEU A 636 0.68 13.19 71.34
CA LEU A 636 -0.49 12.32 71.27
C LEU A 636 -0.14 10.90 71.72
N LYS A 637 0.98 10.35 71.25
CA LYS A 637 1.51 9.05 71.68
C LYS A 637 1.82 9.02 73.17
N GLU A 638 2.52 10.02 73.70
CA GLU A 638 2.80 10.15 75.14
C GLU A 638 1.52 10.25 75.97
N SER A 639 0.50 10.98 75.48
CA SER A 639 -0.81 11.04 76.11
C SER A 639 -1.55 9.69 76.05
N ALA A 640 -1.48 8.97 74.93
CA ALA A 640 -2.09 7.66 74.77
C ALA A 640 -1.39 6.61 75.64
N GLU A 641 -0.06 6.64 75.74
CA GLU A 641 0.69 5.82 76.68
C GLU A 641 0.37 6.18 78.13
N HIS A 642 0.21 7.47 78.47
CA HIS A 642 -0.24 7.90 79.80
C HIS A 642 -1.66 7.38 80.11
N TYR A 643 -2.59 7.48 79.16
CA TYR A 643 -3.93 6.88 79.32
C TYR A 643 -3.88 5.36 79.42
N ASN A 644 -3.01 4.67 78.68
CA ASN A 644 -2.83 3.23 78.79
C ASN A 644 -2.19 2.81 80.13
N ARG A 645 -1.23 3.59 80.65
CA ARG A 645 -0.68 3.42 82.01
C ARG A 645 -1.76 3.62 83.07
N MET A 646 -2.50 4.72 83.01
CA MET A 646 -3.67 4.98 83.87
C MET A 646 -4.73 3.87 83.77
N LEU A 647 -5.04 3.36 82.57
CA LEU A 647 -5.98 2.24 82.39
C LEU A 647 -5.44 0.92 82.95
N SER A 648 -4.13 0.66 82.83
CA SER A 648 -3.47 -0.48 83.47
C SER A 648 -3.51 -0.36 85.00
N GLU A 649 -3.21 0.82 85.54
CA GLU A 649 -3.28 1.12 86.98
C GLU A 649 -4.71 0.97 87.50
N ARG A 650 -5.72 1.55 86.85
CA ARG A 650 -7.14 1.34 87.20
C ARG A 650 -7.58 -0.11 87.02
N THR A 651 -7.02 -0.85 86.07
CA THR A 651 -7.31 -2.29 85.91
C THR A 651 -6.68 -3.10 87.05
N GLN A 652 -5.46 -2.77 87.49
CA GLN A 652 -4.81 -3.38 88.65
C GLN A 652 -5.53 -3.03 89.96
N GLU A 653 -5.95 -1.77 90.15
CA GLU A 653 -6.83 -1.36 91.24
C GLU A 653 -8.15 -2.14 91.22
N ILE A 654 -8.80 -2.30 90.07
CA ILE A 654 -10.04 -3.09 89.95
C ILE A 654 -9.79 -4.57 90.25
N GLN A 655 -8.64 -5.14 89.85
CA GLN A 655 -8.26 -6.52 90.19
C GLN A 655 -8.00 -6.68 91.69
N GLU A 656 -7.26 -5.75 92.31
CA GLU A 656 -6.96 -5.78 93.74
C GLU A 656 -8.19 -5.46 94.59
N LEU A 657 -9.09 -4.56 94.15
CA LEU A 657 -10.40 -4.33 94.77
C LEU A 657 -11.34 -5.54 94.60
N ARG A 658 -11.31 -6.25 93.46
CA ARG A 658 -12.04 -7.52 93.29
C ARG A 658 -11.48 -8.61 94.22
N LYS A 659 -10.16 -8.67 94.41
CA LYS A 659 -9.50 -9.57 95.36
C LYS A 659 -9.88 -9.20 96.79
N GLN A 660 -9.78 -7.94 97.19
CA GLN A 660 -10.22 -7.46 98.51
C GLN A 660 -11.72 -7.65 98.73
N LEU A 661 -12.57 -7.54 97.70
CA LEU A 661 -13.99 -7.88 97.77
C LEU A 661 -14.20 -9.39 97.94
N SER A 662 -13.45 -10.25 97.24
CA SER A 662 -13.45 -11.70 97.45
C SER A 662 -13.03 -12.06 98.87
N ASP A 663 -11.89 -11.53 99.34
CA ASP A 663 -11.34 -11.79 100.67
C ASP A 663 -12.30 -11.26 101.75
N ARG A 664 -12.92 -10.09 101.53
CA ARG A 664 -13.93 -9.52 102.43
C ARG A 664 -15.28 -10.23 102.33
N GLN A 665 -15.64 -10.83 101.20
CA GLN A 665 -16.80 -11.73 101.06
C GLN A 665 -16.55 -13.06 101.79
N GLN A 666 -15.33 -13.60 101.76
CA GLN A 666 -14.95 -14.78 102.55
C GLN A 666 -14.99 -14.46 104.04
N LEU A 667 -14.43 -13.32 104.47
CA LEU A 667 -14.51 -12.84 105.86
C LEU A 667 -15.94 -12.53 106.29
N LEU A 668 -16.78 -11.95 105.41
CA LEU A 668 -18.19 -11.77 105.69
C LEU A 668 -18.90 -13.11 105.80
N ALA A 669 -18.66 -14.08 104.92
CA ALA A 669 -19.25 -15.41 105.00
C ALA A 669 -18.81 -16.21 106.26
N THR A 670 -17.63 -15.94 106.82
CA THR A 670 -17.24 -16.50 108.13
C THR A 670 -17.85 -15.71 109.30
N ALA A 671 -17.92 -14.38 109.20
CA ALA A 671 -18.57 -13.52 110.20
C ALA A 671 -20.10 -13.68 110.23
N GLU A 672 -20.75 -13.97 109.11
CA GLU A 672 -22.17 -14.31 108.99
C GLU A 672 -22.47 -15.67 109.61
N LYS A 673 -21.57 -16.66 109.44
CA LYS A 673 -21.68 -17.94 110.16
C LYS A 673 -21.54 -17.73 111.67
N GLN A 674 -20.57 -16.92 112.10
CA GLN A 674 -20.38 -16.58 113.52
C GLN A 674 -21.53 -15.73 114.08
N SER A 675 -22.09 -14.81 113.30
CA SER A 675 -23.23 -13.99 113.71
C SER A 675 -24.55 -14.74 113.65
N SER A 676 -24.70 -15.74 112.78
CA SER A 676 -25.85 -16.66 112.81
C SER A 676 -25.82 -17.53 114.07
N ILE A 677 -24.63 -17.96 114.51
CA ILE A 677 -24.46 -18.64 115.81
C ILE A 677 -24.80 -17.66 116.94
N LYS A 678 -24.22 -16.44 116.94
CA LYS A 678 -24.48 -15.46 118.01
C LYS A 678 -25.93 -14.94 118.02
N VAL A 679 -26.59 -14.79 116.87
CA VAL A 679 -28.02 -14.39 116.82
C VAL A 679 -28.91 -15.54 117.27
N GLN A 680 -28.52 -16.80 117.05
CA GLN A 680 -29.19 -17.93 117.68
C GLN A 680 -29.07 -17.89 119.22
N GLU A 681 -27.96 -17.38 119.76
CA GLU A 681 -27.77 -17.14 121.20
C GLU A 681 -28.53 -15.88 121.69
N ASP A 682 -28.37 -14.73 121.03
CA ASP A 682 -29.02 -13.44 121.38
C ASP A 682 -30.56 -13.48 121.20
N CYS A 683 -31.10 -14.32 120.32
CA CYS A 683 -32.54 -14.57 120.23
C CYS A 683 -33.08 -15.35 121.44
N LEU A 684 -32.28 -16.27 122.00
CA LEU A 684 -32.62 -16.97 123.25
C LEU A 684 -32.55 -16.03 124.46
N GLU A 685 -31.75 -14.95 124.41
CA GLU A 685 -31.66 -13.95 125.48
C GLU A 685 -32.71 -12.82 125.35
N THR A 686 -32.83 -12.20 124.17
CA THR A 686 -33.75 -11.05 123.98
C THR A 686 -35.23 -11.41 124.06
N ALA A 687 -35.58 -12.69 123.89
CA ALA A 687 -36.91 -13.21 124.22
C ALA A 687 -37.25 -13.03 125.72
N ASN A 688 -36.26 -13.12 126.60
CA ASN A 688 -36.44 -12.98 128.06
C ASN A 688 -36.59 -11.51 128.48
N LEU A 689 -35.97 -10.57 127.74
CA LEU A 689 -35.97 -9.14 128.11
C LEU A 689 -37.19 -8.37 127.59
N ARG A 690 -37.74 -8.72 126.41
CA ARG A 690 -38.74 -7.88 125.74
C ARG A 690 -40.06 -7.74 126.52
N ALA A 691 -40.36 -8.69 127.39
CA ALA A 691 -41.50 -8.65 128.31
C ALA A 691 -41.46 -7.45 129.29
N LEU A 692 -40.26 -7.02 129.71
CA LEU A 692 -40.05 -6.03 130.79
C LEU A 692 -40.21 -4.55 130.35
N ILE A 693 -40.29 -4.25 129.05
CA ILE A 693 -40.30 -2.86 128.56
C ILE A 693 -41.69 -2.38 128.16
N ALA A 694 -42.59 -3.29 127.75
CA ALA A 694 -44.01 -2.96 127.53
C ALA A 694 -44.68 -2.37 128.80
N GLU A 695 -44.11 -2.62 129.97
CA GLU A 695 -44.49 -2.07 131.26
C GLU A 695 -44.30 -0.54 131.40
N LYS A 696 -43.51 0.11 130.51
CA LYS A 696 -43.01 1.49 130.72
C LYS A 696 -43.57 2.57 129.79
N ASP A 697 -43.61 2.38 128.47
CA ASP A 697 -43.87 3.49 127.52
C ASP A 697 -45.28 4.12 127.64
N SER A 698 -46.25 3.37 128.16
CA SER A 698 -47.59 3.87 128.52
C SER A 698 -47.56 5.10 129.43
N LEU A 699 -46.45 5.36 130.11
CA LEU A 699 -46.25 6.53 130.98
C LEU A 699 -46.06 7.84 130.22
N VAL A 700 -45.35 7.84 129.07
CA VAL A 700 -44.71 9.06 128.52
C VAL A 700 -45.59 9.83 127.54
N THR A 701 -46.40 9.16 126.71
CA THR A 701 -47.23 9.80 125.66
C THR A 701 -48.08 10.96 126.19
N LYS A 702 -48.54 10.83 127.43
CA LYS A 702 -49.40 11.77 128.18
C LYS A 702 -48.73 13.13 128.44
N LEU A 703 -47.40 13.24 128.35
CA LEU A 703 -46.66 14.48 128.58
C LEU A 703 -46.49 15.34 127.32
N LEU A 704 -46.51 14.76 126.13
CA LEU A 704 -46.06 15.43 124.91
C LEU A 704 -47.18 16.23 124.20
N GLN A 705 -48.42 15.73 124.27
CA GLN A 705 -49.61 16.42 123.79
C GLN A 705 -49.72 17.86 124.36
N HIS A 706 -49.32 18.02 125.62
CA HIS A 706 -49.26 19.28 126.37
C HIS A 706 -48.33 20.36 125.75
N GLY A 707 -47.46 20.00 124.80
CA GLY A 707 -46.56 20.94 124.12
C GLY A 707 -47.16 21.56 122.84
N GLN A 708 -47.90 20.76 122.05
CA GLN A 708 -48.31 21.14 120.68
C GLN A 708 -49.35 22.25 120.65
N GLU A 709 -50.26 22.25 121.63
CA GLU A 709 -51.38 23.20 121.74
C GLU A 709 -50.91 24.67 121.86
N ARG A 710 -49.68 24.89 122.36
CA ARG A 710 -49.11 26.22 122.57
C ARG A 710 -48.76 26.96 121.28
N ASP A 711 -48.34 26.25 120.24
CA ASP A 711 -47.80 26.88 119.02
C ASP A 711 -48.90 27.21 117.99
N HIS A 712 -50.12 26.67 118.17
CA HIS A 712 -51.30 26.96 117.34
C HIS A 712 -51.75 28.43 117.42
N PHE A 713 -51.34 29.16 118.47
CA PHE A 713 -51.79 30.51 118.82
C PHE A 713 -51.43 31.62 117.81
N LEU A 714 -50.53 31.34 116.84
CA LEU A 714 -49.96 32.36 115.94
C LEU A 714 -50.57 32.39 114.52
N ALA A 715 -51.39 31.40 114.14
CA ALA A 715 -51.77 31.17 112.73
C ALA A 715 -53.07 31.88 112.28
N GLU A 716 -54.12 31.94 113.11
CA GLU A 716 -55.48 32.33 112.68
C GLU A 716 -55.63 33.80 112.23
N MET A 717 -54.67 34.67 112.52
CA MET A 717 -54.80 36.12 112.33
C MET A 717 -54.70 36.63 110.88
N ARG A 718 -54.60 35.78 109.84
CA ARG A 718 -54.08 36.23 108.51
C ARG A 718 -54.83 35.85 107.21
N GLN A 719 -55.71 34.84 107.15
CA GLN A 719 -56.41 34.49 105.89
C GLN A 719 -57.88 34.11 106.12
N LYS A 720 -58.80 34.75 105.36
CA LYS A 720 -60.26 34.55 105.52
C LYS A 720 -61.11 34.80 104.26
N GLU A 721 -60.50 34.93 103.08
CA GLU A 721 -61.19 35.42 101.87
C GLU A 721 -60.88 34.53 100.65
N GLU A 722 -61.82 33.60 100.35
CA GLU A 722 -62.16 33.06 99.00
C GLU A 722 -61.14 32.08 98.32
N GLN A 723 -61.49 31.13 97.42
CA GLN A 723 -62.77 30.62 96.83
C GLN A 723 -62.56 29.19 96.22
N ASP A 724 -63.63 28.46 95.83
CA ASP A 724 -63.61 27.04 95.39
C ASP A 724 -63.51 26.79 93.87
N HIS A 725 -62.62 25.89 93.38
CA HIS A 725 -62.58 25.39 91.97
C HIS A 725 -61.94 23.96 91.85
N VAL A 726 -62.71 22.85 91.95
CA VAL A 726 -62.20 21.47 91.78
C VAL A 726 -63.27 20.49 91.24
N LEU A 727 -63.00 19.78 90.12
CA LEU A 727 -63.50 18.42 89.71
C LEU A 727 -63.28 18.16 88.18
N GLU A 728 -62.96 16.90 87.75
CA GLU A 728 -63.51 16.18 86.55
C GLU A 728 -62.72 14.92 86.09
N LEU A 729 -61.45 15.06 85.65
CA LEU A 729 -60.74 14.07 84.80
C LEU A 729 -60.38 12.73 85.49
N ARG A 730 -60.80 11.55 84.95
CA ARG A 730 -60.33 10.24 85.50
C ARG A 730 -60.40 8.91 84.70
N GLN A 731 -61.46 8.62 83.93
CA GLN A 731 -62.17 7.34 84.19
C GLN A 731 -62.13 6.18 83.13
N THR A 732 -61.07 5.93 82.35
CA THR A 732 -60.99 4.71 81.47
C THR A 732 -59.55 4.31 81.12
N ILE A 733 -59.19 3.01 81.23
CA ILE A 733 -57.91 2.43 80.72
C ILE A 733 -57.85 0.89 80.57
N GLN A 734 -58.88 0.12 80.97
CA GLN A 734 -58.65 -1.02 81.87
C GLN A 734 -58.43 -2.45 81.29
N ILE A 735 -58.85 -2.80 80.07
CA ILE A 735 -59.39 -4.17 79.83
C ILE A 735 -58.42 -5.25 79.27
N MET A 736 -58.09 -5.27 77.96
CA MET A 736 -57.65 -6.50 77.27
C MET A 736 -56.16 -6.82 77.38
N GLN A 737 -55.73 -7.13 78.60
CA GLN A 737 -54.34 -7.43 79.00
C GLN A 737 -54.16 -8.89 79.49
N GLU A 738 -55.21 -9.71 79.41
CA GLU A 738 -55.40 -10.85 80.32
C GLU A 738 -54.58 -12.12 80.00
N LYS A 739 -54.33 -12.45 78.73
CA LYS A 739 -53.64 -13.71 78.34
C LYS A 739 -52.86 -13.58 77.02
N LEU A 740 -51.59 -13.96 77.06
CA LEU A 740 -50.74 -14.36 75.92
C LEU A 740 -49.71 -15.45 76.32
N ASP A 741 -49.89 -16.07 77.51
CA ASP A 741 -48.80 -16.58 78.34
C ASP A 741 -48.64 -18.12 78.42
N GLU A 742 -49.27 -18.89 77.53
CA GLU A 742 -49.21 -20.36 77.58
C GLU A 742 -48.47 -21.02 76.40
N ARG A 743 -47.13 -20.94 76.48
CA ARG A 743 -46.15 -21.96 76.06
C ARG A 743 -46.20 -22.44 74.60
N GLU A 744 -45.20 -22.21 73.74
CA GLU A 744 -43.76 -22.08 73.99
C GLU A 744 -43.19 -23.24 74.83
N ALA A 745 -43.01 -24.40 74.17
CA ALA A 745 -42.42 -25.63 74.72
C ALA A 745 -41.76 -26.50 73.63
N GLU A 746 -40.62 -26.02 73.14
CA GLU A 746 -39.36 -26.76 72.90
C GLU A 746 -39.30 -28.21 72.34
N LEU A 747 -38.62 -28.31 71.19
CA LEU A 747 -37.47 -29.22 70.89
C LEU A 747 -37.63 -30.76 70.68
N SER A 748 -37.59 -31.13 69.38
CA SER A 748 -36.65 -32.09 68.75
C SER A 748 -36.77 -33.64 68.87
N ARG A 749 -36.94 -34.25 67.68
CA ARG A 749 -36.35 -35.52 67.16
C ARG A 749 -36.70 -36.88 67.82
N ARG A 750 -37.54 -37.68 67.13
CA ARG A 750 -37.17 -39.05 66.63
C ARG A 750 -38.13 -39.60 65.56
N ASN A 751 -37.78 -40.77 65.01
CA ASN A 751 -38.43 -41.45 63.86
C ASN A 751 -39.56 -42.40 64.31
N SER A 752 -40.53 -42.72 63.43
CA SER A 752 -40.69 -44.04 62.75
C SER A 752 -42.13 -44.37 62.29
N GLU A 753 -42.28 -44.57 60.96
CA GLU A 753 -43.07 -45.61 60.26
C GLU A 753 -44.61 -45.78 60.39
N ASP A 754 -45.17 -46.43 59.35
CA ASP A 754 -46.45 -47.15 59.21
C ASP A 754 -47.84 -46.46 59.06
N ASN A 755 -48.25 -46.37 57.77
CA ASN A 755 -49.36 -47.13 57.14
C ASN A 755 -50.78 -46.55 56.87
N VAL A 756 -51.17 -46.74 55.59
CA VAL A 756 -52.51 -47.07 55.01
C VAL A 756 -53.58 -45.99 54.72
N GLU A 757 -54.00 -45.98 53.43
CA GLU A 757 -55.25 -45.47 52.80
C GLU A 757 -55.62 -43.97 52.89
N ASN A 758 -56.27 -43.34 51.88
CA ASN A 758 -57.01 -43.89 50.73
C ASN A 758 -56.95 -42.99 49.46
N ILE A 759 -57.42 -43.50 48.31
CA ILE A 759 -57.38 -42.86 46.97
C ILE A 759 -58.78 -42.35 46.55
N PRO A 760 -58.89 -41.15 45.93
CA PRO A 760 -59.51 -41.11 44.60
C PRO A 760 -58.82 -40.17 43.59
N GLN A 761 -58.72 -40.65 42.34
CA GLN A 761 -58.16 -39.91 41.21
C GLN A 761 -59.13 -38.86 40.65
N SER A 762 -58.61 -37.92 39.85
CA SER A 762 -59.32 -37.30 38.69
C SER A 762 -58.47 -36.23 37.99
N LYS A 763 -57.86 -35.32 38.76
CA LYS A 763 -57.20 -34.12 38.20
C LYS A 763 -55.73 -34.30 37.78
N LYS A 764 -54.95 -35.19 38.42
CA LYS A 764 -53.53 -35.42 38.05
C LYS A 764 -53.38 -36.10 36.68
N THR A 765 -54.23 -37.07 36.33
CA THR A 765 -54.12 -37.82 35.06
C THR A 765 -54.23 -36.89 33.85
N VAL A 766 -55.15 -35.91 33.88
CA VAL A 766 -55.30 -34.91 32.81
C VAL A 766 -54.06 -34.01 32.70
N VAL A 767 -53.46 -33.61 33.83
CA VAL A 767 -52.23 -32.78 33.83
C VAL A 767 -51.01 -33.58 33.35
N ILE A 768 -50.89 -34.85 33.72
CA ILE A 768 -49.82 -35.74 33.25
C ILE A 768 -49.98 -35.99 31.74
N LEU A 769 -51.15 -36.42 31.28
CA LEU A 769 -51.42 -36.63 29.85
C LEU A 769 -51.24 -35.33 29.03
N LYS A 770 -51.60 -34.16 29.57
CA LYS A 770 -51.36 -32.88 28.90
C LYS A 770 -49.87 -32.53 28.84
N LYS A 771 -49.09 -32.82 29.89
CA LYS A 771 -47.63 -32.63 29.92
C LYS A 771 -46.92 -33.62 29.00
N GLU A 772 -47.35 -34.89 28.95
CA GLU A 772 -46.85 -35.88 28.01
C GLU A 772 -47.21 -35.51 26.57
N LEU A 773 -48.42 -34.99 26.32
CA LEU A 773 -48.82 -34.52 24.99
C LEU A 773 -47.99 -33.32 24.52
N THR A 774 -47.72 -32.32 25.38
CA THR A 774 -46.81 -31.22 25.02
C THR A 774 -45.39 -31.73 24.82
N GLN A 775 -44.88 -32.59 25.71
CA GLN A 775 -43.53 -33.15 25.62
C GLN A 775 -43.35 -34.05 24.38
N LYS A 776 -44.38 -34.79 23.96
CA LYS A 776 -44.42 -35.55 22.70
C LYS A 776 -44.54 -34.65 21.48
N THR A 777 -45.29 -33.55 21.55
CA THR A 777 -45.38 -32.55 20.47
C THR A 777 -44.05 -31.81 20.29
N GLU A 778 -43.38 -31.44 21.39
CA GLU A 778 -42.03 -30.88 21.39
C GLU A 778 -40.98 -31.89 20.92
N ALA A 779 -41.15 -33.18 21.20
CA ALA A 779 -40.29 -34.23 20.67
C ALA A 779 -40.50 -34.40 19.15
N LEU A 780 -41.76 -34.39 18.68
CA LEU A 780 -42.10 -34.47 17.26
C LEU A 780 -41.58 -33.24 16.50
N ASN A 781 -41.76 -32.02 17.01
CA ASN A 781 -41.23 -30.81 16.40
C ASN A 781 -39.68 -30.79 16.39
N ARG A 782 -39.02 -31.34 17.41
CA ARG A 782 -37.55 -31.52 17.41
C ARG A 782 -37.07 -32.67 16.51
N ALA A 783 -37.92 -33.64 16.20
CA ALA A 783 -37.65 -34.65 15.18
C ALA A 783 -37.83 -34.08 13.77
N LEU A 784 -38.93 -33.37 13.52
CA LEU A 784 -39.22 -32.70 12.24
C LEU A 784 -38.20 -31.61 11.90
N LYS A 785 -37.73 -30.83 12.92
CA LYS A 785 -36.64 -29.87 12.71
C LYS A 785 -35.35 -30.58 12.31
N ARG A 786 -34.99 -31.70 12.97
CA ARG A 786 -33.85 -32.55 12.56
C ARG A 786 -34.04 -33.19 11.19
N GLU A 787 -35.24 -33.58 10.83
CA GLU A 787 -35.55 -34.14 9.50
C GLU A 787 -35.32 -33.09 8.41
N ASN A 788 -35.70 -31.83 8.67
CA ASN A 788 -35.44 -30.72 7.75
C ASN A 788 -33.96 -30.30 7.73
N GLU A 789 -33.28 -30.28 8.89
CA GLU A 789 -31.82 -30.07 8.97
C GLU A 789 -31.07 -31.16 8.18
N LEU A 790 -31.47 -32.43 8.31
CA LEU A 790 -30.91 -33.55 7.56
C LEU A 790 -31.22 -33.47 6.06
N LYS A 791 -32.42 -33.03 5.66
CA LYS A 791 -32.76 -32.79 4.24
C LYS A 791 -31.92 -31.68 3.63
N VAL A 792 -31.64 -30.60 4.37
CA VAL A 792 -30.74 -29.54 3.93
C VAL A 792 -29.32 -30.09 3.77
N SER A 793 -28.77 -30.79 4.77
CA SER A 793 -27.44 -31.40 4.64
C SER A 793 -27.36 -32.46 3.53
N LEU A 794 -28.46 -33.16 3.22
CA LEU A 794 -28.53 -34.12 2.13
C LEU A 794 -28.56 -33.43 0.76
N ALA A 795 -29.23 -32.28 0.63
CA ALA A 795 -29.20 -31.45 -0.57
C ALA A 795 -27.82 -30.79 -0.77
N GLU A 796 -27.16 -30.34 0.30
CA GLU A 796 -25.79 -29.83 0.29
C GLU A 796 -24.80 -30.93 -0.14
N LEU A 797 -24.93 -32.14 0.41
CA LEU A 797 -24.13 -33.31 -0.02
C LEU A 797 -24.42 -33.71 -1.47
N GLN A 798 -25.66 -33.64 -1.95
CA GLN A 798 -25.99 -33.87 -3.36
C GLN A 798 -25.36 -32.82 -4.26
N SER A 799 -25.36 -31.54 -3.86
CA SER A 799 -24.69 -30.47 -4.60
C SER A 799 -23.17 -30.68 -4.66
N LEU A 800 -22.55 -31.06 -3.54
CA LEU A 800 -21.11 -31.36 -3.47
C LEU A 800 -20.75 -32.61 -4.30
N LEU A 801 -21.59 -33.65 -4.30
CA LEU A 801 -21.40 -34.81 -5.17
C LEU A 801 -21.50 -34.43 -6.64
N SER A 802 -22.49 -33.63 -7.06
CA SER A 802 -22.60 -33.15 -8.44
C SER A 802 -21.41 -32.28 -8.86
N GLU A 803 -20.87 -31.45 -7.95
CA GLU A 803 -19.66 -30.67 -8.24
C GLU A 803 -18.40 -31.56 -8.34
N LEU A 804 -18.27 -32.56 -7.48
CA LEU A 804 -17.17 -33.53 -7.54
C LEU A 804 -17.24 -34.42 -8.78
N GLU A 805 -18.44 -34.87 -9.18
CA GLU A 805 -18.66 -35.60 -10.43
C GLU A 805 -18.26 -34.75 -11.64
N GLY A 806 -18.68 -33.48 -11.70
CA GLY A 806 -18.26 -32.55 -12.76
C GLY A 806 -16.76 -32.23 -12.76
N ARG A 807 -16.11 -32.16 -11.59
CA ARG A 807 -14.65 -32.03 -11.47
C ARG A 807 -13.93 -33.29 -11.97
N ILE A 808 -14.43 -34.49 -11.65
CA ILE A 808 -13.88 -35.78 -12.09
C ILE A 808 -14.04 -35.94 -13.61
N GLU A 809 -15.20 -35.57 -14.17
CA GLU A 809 -15.43 -35.59 -15.62
C GLU A 809 -14.51 -34.59 -16.36
N GLY A 810 -14.34 -33.38 -15.82
CA GLY A 810 -13.36 -32.42 -16.34
C GLY A 810 -11.90 -32.88 -16.22
N GLN A 811 -11.55 -33.61 -15.14
CA GLN A 811 -10.24 -34.26 -15.01
C GLN A 811 -10.05 -35.40 -16.01
N ALA A 812 -11.09 -36.22 -16.27
CA ALA A 812 -11.04 -37.28 -17.27
C ALA A 812 -10.78 -36.71 -18.69
N ILE A 813 -11.48 -35.65 -19.08
CA ILE A 813 -11.27 -34.96 -20.38
C ILE A 813 -9.83 -34.42 -20.48
N ASN A 814 -9.29 -33.83 -19.40
CA ASN A 814 -7.90 -33.38 -19.37
C ASN A 814 -6.90 -34.55 -19.47
N ILE A 815 -7.17 -35.69 -18.81
CA ILE A 815 -6.34 -36.91 -18.90
C ILE A 815 -6.38 -37.49 -20.32
N GLU A 816 -7.53 -37.51 -20.99
CA GLU A 816 -7.64 -37.95 -22.39
C GLU A 816 -6.86 -37.01 -23.34
N SER A 817 -6.97 -35.70 -23.16
CA SER A 817 -6.21 -34.70 -23.93
C SER A 817 -4.69 -34.83 -23.71
N LEU A 818 -4.24 -35.06 -22.47
CA LEU A 818 -2.84 -35.33 -22.16
C LEU A 818 -2.37 -36.68 -22.71
N THR A 819 -3.23 -37.70 -22.71
CA THR A 819 -2.94 -39.02 -23.29
C THR A 819 -2.82 -38.96 -24.81
N ALA A 820 -3.67 -38.17 -25.49
CA ALA A 820 -3.54 -37.90 -26.93
C ALA A 820 -2.23 -37.15 -27.23
N THR A 821 -1.90 -36.14 -26.41
CA THR A 821 -0.64 -35.38 -26.52
C THR A 821 0.58 -36.29 -26.32
N LEU A 822 0.53 -37.22 -25.34
CA LEU A 822 1.59 -38.21 -25.12
C LEU A 822 1.73 -39.16 -26.31
N LYS A 823 0.64 -39.69 -26.87
CA LYS A 823 0.69 -40.53 -28.08
C LYS A 823 1.37 -39.82 -29.25
N THR A 824 1.03 -38.56 -29.52
CA THR A 824 1.74 -37.78 -30.57
C THR A 824 3.22 -37.53 -30.24
N LYS A 825 3.60 -37.43 -28.95
CA LYS A 825 5.01 -37.36 -28.55
C LYS A 825 5.71 -38.70 -28.73
N ASP A 826 5.07 -39.81 -28.40
CA ASP A 826 5.61 -41.16 -28.59
C ASP A 826 5.75 -41.50 -30.08
N GLU A 827 4.83 -41.06 -30.93
CA GLU A 827 4.95 -41.14 -32.40
C GLU A 827 6.17 -40.37 -32.91
N ILE A 828 6.37 -39.12 -32.44
CA ILE A 828 7.56 -38.31 -32.76
C ILE A 828 8.84 -38.98 -32.24
N ILE A 829 8.83 -39.51 -31.02
CA ILE A 829 9.96 -40.21 -30.40
C ILE A 829 10.30 -41.49 -31.16
N ASN A 830 9.29 -42.24 -31.64
CA ASN A 830 9.50 -43.42 -32.47
C ASN A 830 10.10 -43.06 -33.84
N VAL A 831 9.65 -41.97 -34.48
CA VAL A 831 10.28 -41.45 -35.71
C VAL A 831 11.73 -40.99 -35.47
N LEU A 832 12.02 -40.39 -34.32
CA LEU A 832 13.38 -39.99 -33.94
C LEU A 832 14.28 -41.21 -33.65
N HIS A 833 13.79 -42.20 -32.91
CA HIS A 833 14.52 -43.46 -32.69
C HIS A 833 14.76 -44.23 -33.98
N GLN A 834 13.79 -44.26 -34.90
CA GLN A 834 13.95 -44.88 -36.22
C GLN A 834 15.01 -44.17 -37.08
N ARG A 835 15.13 -42.83 -36.97
CA ARG A 835 16.23 -42.05 -37.59
C ARG A 835 17.59 -42.26 -36.91
N LEU A 836 17.63 -42.53 -35.61
CA LEU A 836 18.87 -42.78 -34.86
C LEU A 836 19.39 -44.21 -35.03
N GLY A 837 18.51 -45.20 -35.10
CA GLY A 837 18.88 -46.61 -35.30
C GLY A 837 19.59 -46.87 -36.65
N LEU A 838 19.25 -46.09 -37.68
CA LEU A 838 19.89 -46.13 -39.00
C LEU A 838 21.30 -45.49 -39.04
N ARG A 839 21.84 -45.04 -37.90
CA ARG A 839 23.14 -44.36 -37.80
C ARG A 839 24.19 -45.14 -36.98
N GLY A 840 23.92 -46.41 -36.68
CA GLY A 840 24.72 -47.23 -35.75
C GLY A 840 25.69 -48.24 -36.37
N GLU A 841 25.58 -48.56 -37.67
CA GLU A 841 26.34 -49.66 -38.28
C GLU A 841 27.06 -49.25 -39.58
N SER A 842 28.28 -48.70 -39.48
CA SER A 842 29.32 -48.86 -40.49
C SER A 842 30.70 -48.44 -39.96
N GLU A 843 31.62 -49.41 -39.84
CA GLU A 843 33.09 -49.27 -39.76
C GLU A 843 33.69 -48.42 -38.61
N GLY A 844 34.91 -48.65 -38.15
CA GLY A 844 35.88 -49.70 -38.47
C GLY A 844 37.09 -49.59 -37.52
N ASP A 845 37.67 -50.72 -37.13
CA ASP A 845 38.84 -50.78 -36.22
C ASP A 845 40.18 -50.61 -36.97
N HIS A 846 41.29 -50.55 -36.21
CA HIS A 846 42.70 -50.77 -36.57
C HIS A 846 43.67 -49.57 -36.41
N THR A 847 44.19 -49.47 -35.18
CA THR A 847 45.64 -49.45 -34.86
C THR A 847 46.59 -48.42 -35.53
N GLN A 848 47.02 -47.47 -34.69
CA GLN A 848 48.41 -47.38 -34.17
C GLN A 848 49.48 -46.45 -34.83
N ASP A 849 50.15 -45.72 -33.92
CA ASP A 849 51.49 -45.12 -33.93
C ASP A 849 51.82 -43.72 -34.52
N GLN A 850 52.25 -42.86 -33.57
CA GLN A 850 53.41 -41.95 -33.59
C GLN A 850 53.49 -40.66 -34.46
N VAL A 851 53.26 -39.54 -33.76
CA VAL A 851 54.31 -38.53 -33.40
C VAL A 851 54.71 -37.43 -34.42
N ILE A 852 54.29 -36.20 -34.05
CA ILE A 852 55.04 -34.91 -34.06
C ILE A 852 55.22 -34.09 -35.37
N VAL A 853 54.41 -33.02 -35.43
CA VAL A 853 54.76 -31.59 -35.66
C VAL A 853 55.12 -31.07 -37.07
N SER A 854 54.17 -30.28 -37.59
CA SER A 854 54.31 -29.09 -38.47
C SER A 854 54.82 -29.26 -39.90
N GLY A 855 54.36 -28.35 -40.78
CA GLY A 855 54.83 -28.23 -42.16
C GLY A 855 53.68 -27.92 -43.12
N ILE A 856 53.56 -26.65 -43.52
CA ILE A 856 52.63 -26.24 -44.60
C ILE A 856 53.34 -26.43 -45.96
N GLU A 857 52.53 -26.64 -47.00
CA GLU A 857 52.82 -26.44 -48.43
C GLU A 857 53.37 -27.62 -49.27
N ARG A 858 53.05 -27.54 -50.57
CA ARG A 858 53.44 -28.41 -51.72
C ARG A 858 52.67 -29.74 -51.85
N SER A 859 52.30 -30.18 -53.07
CA SER A 859 52.29 -29.49 -54.37
C SER A 859 51.49 -30.25 -55.44
N PHE A 860 50.82 -29.52 -56.34
CA PHE A 860 50.30 -30.08 -57.60
C PHE A 860 51.42 -30.44 -58.59
N PRO A 861 51.24 -31.54 -59.31
CA PRO A 861 51.42 -31.59 -60.77
C PRO A 861 50.17 -32.19 -61.46
N ARG A 862 49.86 -31.96 -62.74
CA ARG A 862 50.38 -31.02 -63.76
C ARG A 862 49.43 -31.04 -64.98
N LEU A 863 49.13 -29.88 -65.57
CA LEU A 863 48.32 -29.75 -66.80
C LEU A 863 48.96 -30.43 -68.02
N PRO A 864 48.13 -30.80 -69.02
CA PRO A 864 48.09 -29.99 -70.24
C PRO A 864 46.65 -29.56 -70.63
N GLN A 865 46.40 -28.46 -71.35
CA GLN A 865 47.25 -27.32 -71.76
C GLN A 865 46.31 -26.10 -71.97
N ARG A 866 46.70 -24.87 -71.57
CA ARG A 866 47.13 -23.73 -72.44
C ARG A 866 46.12 -23.34 -73.55
N GLU A 867 45.88 -22.07 -73.86
CA GLU A 867 46.67 -20.82 -73.64
C GLU A 867 45.79 -19.74 -72.93
N ARG A 868 46.26 -18.82 -72.07
CA ARG A 868 47.45 -17.94 -72.00
C ARG A 868 47.52 -16.83 -73.08
N THR A 869 46.95 -15.67 -72.75
CA THR A 869 47.66 -14.37 -72.55
C THR A 869 46.69 -13.43 -71.79
N MET A 870 47.02 -12.65 -70.75
CA MET A 870 48.20 -11.84 -70.34
C MET A 870 48.20 -10.41 -70.90
N ILE A 871 48.44 -9.44 -69.99
CA ILE A 871 48.75 -8.00 -70.22
C ILE A 871 47.56 -7.24 -70.84
N GLY A 872 46.81 -6.38 -70.14
CA GLY A 872 47.21 -5.44 -69.09
C GLY A 872 47.20 -4.02 -69.65
N GLY A 873 46.25 -3.18 -69.21
CA GLY A 873 46.22 -1.74 -69.48
C GLY A 873 45.32 -1.29 -70.64
N ASP A 874 44.25 -0.56 -70.27
CA ASP A 874 43.54 0.46 -71.05
C ASP A 874 42.76 0.11 -72.33
N SER A 875 41.88 1.05 -72.69
CA SER A 875 41.17 1.22 -73.97
C SER A 875 40.13 0.19 -74.42
N GLN A 876 38.87 0.56 -74.18
CA GLN A 876 37.80 0.64 -75.19
C GLN A 876 37.49 -0.56 -76.12
N GLN A 877 36.32 -1.16 -75.87
CA GLN A 877 35.10 -0.95 -76.70
C GLN A 877 34.65 -2.04 -77.70
N GLU A 878 33.32 -2.19 -77.73
CA GLU A 878 32.41 -2.76 -78.75
C GLU A 878 32.39 -4.26 -79.10
N THR A 879 31.17 -4.82 -78.96
CA THR A 879 30.72 -6.09 -79.55
C THR A 879 29.59 -5.81 -80.56
N ILE A 880 29.80 -6.12 -81.83
CA ILE A 880 28.80 -6.22 -82.92
C ILE A 880 29.27 -7.40 -83.80
N ALA A 881 28.49 -8.34 -84.34
CA ALA A 881 27.05 -8.43 -84.65
C ALA A 881 26.52 -9.86 -84.35
N LEU A 882 25.30 -10.05 -83.83
CA LEU A 882 23.98 -10.21 -84.49
C LEU A 882 23.59 -11.62 -85.03
N SER A 883 22.26 -11.86 -84.96
CA SER A 883 21.45 -12.88 -85.66
C SER A 883 21.69 -14.38 -85.39
N PHE A 884 20.95 -14.94 -84.42
CA PHE A 884 20.09 -16.13 -84.64
C PHE A 884 19.06 -16.32 -83.50
N SER A 885 18.10 -15.39 -83.37
CA SER A 885 17.36 -15.15 -82.11
C SER A 885 15.83 -15.19 -82.23
N PHE A 886 15.24 -16.25 -82.79
CA PHE A 886 13.77 -16.31 -82.97
C PHE A 886 13.04 -17.63 -82.68
N SER A 887 13.71 -18.72 -82.29
CA SER A 887 13.04 -20.04 -82.11
C SER A 887 13.04 -20.60 -80.67
N LEU A 888 13.71 -19.97 -79.70
CA LEU A 888 13.88 -20.54 -78.34
C LEU A 888 12.93 -19.99 -77.27
N LYS A 889 12.29 -18.83 -77.46
CA LYS A 889 11.32 -18.30 -76.47
C LYS A 889 9.99 -19.05 -76.46
N SER A 890 9.43 -19.33 -77.64
CA SER A 890 8.13 -20.02 -77.77
C SER A 890 8.12 -21.41 -77.11
N LEU A 891 9.24 -22.12 -77.09
CA LEU A 891 9.31 -23.45 -76.48
C LEU A 891 9.35 -23.37 -74.95
N ALA A 892 10.09 -22.40 -74.39
CA ALA A 892 10.15 -22.16 -72.96
C ALA A 892 8.78 -21.71 -72.40
N GLU A 893 8.07 -20.82 -73.10
CA GLU A 893 6.72 -20.39 -72.72
C GLU A 893 5.70 -21.54 -72.85
N GLN A 894 5.74 -22.34 -73.92
CA GLN A 894 4.90 -23.54 -74.00
C GLN A 894 5.23 -24.58 -72.93
N GLN A 895 6.50 -24.77 -72.56
CA GLN A 895 6.87 -25.66 -71.47
C GLN A 895 6.37 -25.14 -70.12
N LEU A 896 6.53 -23.85 -69.82
CA LEU A 896 6.03 -23.21 -68.60
C LEU A 896 4.50 -23.29 -68.51
N TYR A 897 3.77 -22.94 -69.58
CA TYR A 897 2.30 -23.12 -69.61
C TYR A 897 1.91 -24.60 -69.52
N SER A 898 2.66 -25.53 -70.12
CA SER A 898 2.38 -26.97 -69.97
C SER A 898 2.58 -27.44 -68.54
N SER A 899 3.61 -26.98 -67.84
CA SER A 899 3.88 -27.35 -66.44
C SER A 899 2.94 -26.66 -65.46
N LEU A 900 2.48 -25.43 -65.74
CA LEU A 900 1.46 -24.76 -64.95
C LEU A 900 0.07 -25.40 -65.14
N VAL A 901 -0.30 -25.75 -66.38
CA VAL A 901 -1.54 -26.50 -66.65
C VAL A 901 -1.48 -27.94 -66.11
N ARG A 902 -0.27 -28.53 -66.01
CA ARG A 902 -0.05 -29.84 -65.41
C ARG A 902 -0.14 -29.79 -63.88
N SER A 903 0.52 -28.83 -63.22
CA SER A 903 0.43 -28.65 -61.76
C SER A 903 -0.96 -28.22 -61.28
N VAL A 904 -1.78 -27.61 -62.16
CA VAL A 904 -3.21 -27.33 -61.91
C VAL A 904 -4.12 -28.55 -62.17
N LYS A 905 -3.63 -29.62 -62.84
CA LYS A 905 -4.41 -30.82 -63.19
C LYS A 905 -4.00 -32.12 -62.49
N GLU A 906 -2.81 -32.19 -61.89
CA GLU A 906 -2.35 -33.38 -61.18
C GLU A 906 -2.91 -33.48 -59.75
N GLN A 907 -2.82 -34.68 -59.14
CA GLN A 907 -3.86 -35.20 -58.25
C GLN A 907 -4.08 -34.44 -56.93
N ASP A 908 -3.10 -33.70 -56.41
CA ASP A 908 -3.29 -32.86 -55.23
C ASP A 908 -4.13 -31.60 -55.47
N SER A 909 -4.34 -31.19 -56.73
CA SER A 909 -5.27 -30.09 -57.05
C SER A 909 -6.68 -30.38 -56.51
N ALA A 910 -7.14 -31.63 -56.53
CA ALA A 910 -8.43 -32.05 -56.01
C ALA A 910 -8.47 -32.09 -54.47
N GLN A 911 -7.42 -32.59 -53.81
CA GLN A 911 -7.36 -32.59 -52.34
C GLN A 911 -7.19 -31.18 -51.78
N ARG A 912 -6.40 -30.34 -52.43
CA ARG A 912 -6.20 -28.93 -52.07
C ARG A 912 -7.43 -28.08 -52.38
N LEU A 913 -8.17 -28.36 -53.46
CA LEU A 913 -9.51 -27.81 -53.66
C LEU A 913 -10.48 -28.28 -52.58
N HIS A 914 -10.47 -29.56 -52.19
CA HIS A 914 -11.34 -30.06 -51.14
C HIS A 914 -11.03 -29.41 -49.77
N ALA A 915 -9.75 -29.26 -49.42
CA ALA A 915 -9.31 -28.51 -48.25
C ALA A 915 -9.75 -27.05 -48.32
N LEU A 916 -9.52 -26.34 -49.43
CA LEU A 916 -9.98 -24.97 -49.62
C LEU A 916 -11.52 -24.85 -49.64
N GLN A 917 -12.25 -25.88 -50.08
CA GLN A 917 -13.71 -25.95 -50.04
C GLN A 917 -14.20 -26.17 -48.61
N LEU A 918 -13.50 -26.98 -47.81
CA LEU A 918 -13.78 -27.19 -46.38
C LEU A 918 -13.49 -25.93 -45.57
N GLU A 919 -12.34 -25.28 -45.79
CA GLU A 919 -12.00 -23.98 -45.20
C GLU A 919 -13.02 -22.90 -45.61
N LEU A 920 -13.39 -22.83 -46.89
CA LEU A 920 -14.44 -21.91 -47.35
C LEU A 920 -15.81 -22.22 -46.71
N THR A 921 -16.15 -23.49 -46.52
CA THR A 921 -17.38 -23.91 -45.83
C THR A 921 -17.33 -23.58 -44.34
N ALA A 922 -16.18 -23.75 -43.68
CA ALA A 922 -15.97 -23.37 -42.29
C ALA A 922 -16.05 -21.84 -42.12
N VAL A 923 -15.44 -21.06 -43.01
CA VAL A 923 -15.55 -19.59 -43.06
C VAL A 923 -16.98 -19.15 -43.37
N GLN A 924 -17.72 -19.85 -44.24
CA GLN A 924 -19.14 -19.58 -44.50
C GLN A 924 -20.02 -19.89 -43.29
N LEU A 925 -19.78 -21.00 -42.56
CA LEU A 925 -20.49 -21.33 -41.32
C LEU A 925 -20.14 -20.37 -40.18
N LEU A 926 -18.88 -19.95 -40.06
CA LEU A 926 -18.46 -18.89 -39.12
C LEU A 926 -19.08 -17.54 -39.47
N ARG A 927 -19.18 -17.20 -40.76
CA ARG A 927 -19.88 -16.00 -41.24
C ARG A 927 -21.38 -16.07 -40.97
N GLN A 928 -22.04 -17.20 -41.24
CA GLN A 928 -23.45 -17.40 -40.92
C GLN A 928 -23.68 -17.30 -39.41
N LYS A 929 -22.86 -17.95 -38.58
CA LYS A 929 -22.95 -17.86 -37.12
C LYS A 929 -22.69 -16.44 -36.60
N LEU A 930 -21.82 -15.67 -37.27
CA LEU A 930 -21.60 -14.26 -36.98
C LEU A 930 -22.82 -13.42 -37.38
N GLU A 931 -23.41 -13.66 -38.55
CA GLU A 931 -24.63 -12.99 -39.04
C GLU A 931 -25.85 -13.32 -38.14
N GLU A 932 -25.96 -14.56 -37.65
CA GLU A 932 -26.94 -14.96 -36.62
C GLU A 932 -26.65 -14.28 -35.27
N SER A 933 -25.38 -14.14 -34.86
CA SER A 933 -25.03 -13.42 -33.63
C SER A 933 -25.25 -11.91 -33.73
N ILE A 934 -25.06 -11.33 -34.92
CA ILE A 934 -25.35 -9.91 -35.19
C ILE A 934 -26.86 -9.72 -35.18
N LYS A 935 -27.63 -10.56 -35.88
CA LYS A 935 -29.09 -10.49 -35.94
C LYS A 935 -29.74 -10.67 -34.56
N THR A 936 -29.22 -11.57 -33.72
CA THR A 936 -29.69 -11.69 -32.32
C THR A 936 -29.24 -10.52 -31.45
N ASN A 937 -28.11 -9.86 -31.74
CA ASN A 937 -27.73 -8.60 -31.09
C ASN A 937 -28.62 -7.43 -31.54
N GLU A 938 -29.00 -7.37 -32.82
CA GLU A 938 -29.97 -6.41 -33.38
C GLU A 938 -31.37 -6.63 -32.77
N GLU A 939 -31.84 -7.88 -32.67
CA GLU A 939 -33.09 -8.23 -31.97
C GLU A 939 -33.06 -7.84 -30.48
N LEU A 940 -31.92 -8.03 -29.80
CA LEU A 940 -31.71 -7.56 -28.43
C LEU A 940 -31.62 -6.03 -28.32
N ARG A 941 -31.06 -5.33 -29.31
CA ARG A 941 -31.08 -3.86 -29.38
C ARG A 941 -32.50 -3.35 -29.59
N ASP A 942 -33.28 -3.95 -30.50
CA ASP A 942 -34.68 -3.62 -30.70
C ASP A 942 -35.50 -3.93 -29.43
N ASP A 943 -35.23 -5.03 -28.72
CA ASP A 943 -35.86 -5.34 -27.43
C ASP A 943 -35.52 -4.30 -26.36
N LEU A 944 -34.24 -3.89 -26.26
CA LEU A 944 -33.79 -2.85 -25.33
C LEU A 944 -34.35 -1.46 -25.68
N GLU A 945 -34.35 -1.07 -26.96
CA GLU A 945 -34.93 0.21 -27.39
C GLU A 945 -36.46 0.21 -27.18
N ARG A 946 -37.15 -0.91 -27.44
CA ARG A 946 -38.58 -1.08 -27.10
C ARG A 946 -38.81 -1.09 -25.59
N GLU A 947 -37.92 -1.63 -24.76
CA GLU A 947 -38.05 -1.56 -23.30
C GLU A 947 -37.73 -0.15 -22.76
N ILE A 948 -36.76 0.56 -23.33
CA ILE A 948 -36.49 1.97 -23.02
C ILE A 948 -37.70 2.84 -23.41
N HIS A 949 -38.37 2.57 -24.53
CA HIS A 949 -39.63 3.23 -24.88
C HIS A 949 -40.79 2.83 -23.95
N ARG A 950 -40.87 1.56 -23.48
CA ARG A 950 -41.81 1.16 -22.43
C ARG A 950 -41.51 1.80 -21.07
N ALA A 951 -40.24 2.02 -20.73
CA ALA A 951 -39.79 2.70 -19.52
C ALA A 951 -40.12 4.20 -19.57
N LYS A 952 -39.90 4.87 -20.70
CA LYS A 952 -40.34 6.26 -20.94
C LYS A 952 -41.86 6.40 -20.88
N LEU A 953 -42.61 5.41 -21.36
CA LEU A 953 -44.07 5.33 -21.14
C LEU A 953 -44.47 5.02 -19.67
N ARG A 954 -43.52 4.63 -18.81
CA ARG A 954 -43.67 4.55 -17.35
C ARG A 954 -43.11 5.77 -16.59
N GLU A 955 -42.40 6.70 -17.23
CA GLU A 955 -41.92 7.94 -16.57
C GLU A 955 -43.06 8.87 -16.11
N GLY A 956 -44.32 8.54 -16.40
CA GLY A 956 -45.50 9.10 -15.73
C GLY A 956 -45.78 8.54 -14.31
N MET A 957 -44.91 7.67 -13.77
CA MET A 957 -45.05 7.06 -12.45
C MET A 957 -43.66 6.77 -11.85
N ASP A 958 -43.23 7.56 -10.85
CA ASP A 958 -41.89 7.46 -10.24
C ASP A 958 -41.57 6.05 -9.69
N LEU A 959 -40.58 5.35 -10.28
CA LEU A 959 -39.82 4.22 -9.68
C LEU A 959 -38.79 3.61 -10.69
N ILE A 960 -37.66 4.28 -10.91
CA ILE A 960 -36.44 3.71 -11.51
C ILE A 960 -35.24 4.24 -10.71
N ASP A 961 -34.29 3.38 -10.33
CA ASP A 961 -33.08 3.81 -9.58
C ASP A 961 -32.12 4.57 -10.52
N PRO A 962 -31.68 5.80 -10.17
CA PRO A 962 -30.76 6.57 -11.01
C PRO A 962 -29.47 5.81 -11.34
N LYS A 963 -29.01 4.87 -10.50
CA LYS A 963 -27.80 4.07 -10.73
C LYS A 963 -27.93 3.11 -11.91
N GLU A 964 -29.11 2.55 -12.18
CA GLU A 964 -29.31 1.72 -13.37
C GLU A 964 -29.27 2.57 -14.63
N LEU A 965 -29.91 3.75 -14.60
CA LEU A 965 -29.85 4.71 -15.71
C LEU A 965 -28.42 5.19 -16.00
N GLU A 966 -27.64 5.42 -14.95
CA GLU A 966 -26.24 5.85 -15.05
C GLU A 966 -25.32 4.71 -15.52
N SER A 967 -25.58 3.46 -15.09
CA SER A 967 -24.89 2.27 -15.61
C SER A 967 -25.18 2.04 -17.09
N MET A 968 -26.44 2.18 -17.54
CA MET A 968 -26.80 2.04 -18.95
C MET A 968 -26.19 3.14 -19.83
N ARG A 969 -25.95 4.36 -19.32
CA ARG A 969 -25.19 5.40 -20.04
C ARG A 969 -23.75 4.98 -20.27
N HIS A 970 -23.05 4.53 -19.23
CA HIS A 970 -21.65 4.07 -19.35
C HIS A 970 -21.53 2.91 -20.35
N GLN A 971 -22.43 1.93 -20.31
CA GLN A 971 -22.45 0.82 -21.27
C GLN A 971 -22.72 1.29 -22.72
N LEU A 972 -23.54 2.33 -22.92
CA LEU A 972 -23.78 2.92 -24.23
C LEU A 972 -22.54 3.67 -24.75
N GLU A 973 -21.86 4.42 -23.89
CA GLU A 973 -20.62 5.15 -24.23
C GLU A 973 -19.46 4.20 -24.53
N ASP A 974 -19.28 3.12 -23.77
CA ASP A 974 -18.28 2.09 -24.06
C ASP A 974 -18.58 1.35 -25.37
N ALA A 975 -19.85 1.06 -25.66
CA ALA A 975 -20.25 0.50 -26.96
C ALA A 975 -19.97 1.46 -28.12
N GLN A 976 -20.16 2.78 -27.94
CA GLN A 976 -19.81 3.80 -28.94
C GLN A 976 -18.28 3.91 -29.13
N ARG A 977 -17.50 3.91 -28.04
CA ARG A 977 -16.02 3.89 -28.09
C ARG A 977 -15.50 2.65 -28.81
N TRP A 978 -16.08 1.48 -28.55
CA TRP A 978 -15.70 0.24 -29.22
C TRP A 978 -16.05 0.24 -30.71
N ASN A 979 -17.23 0.77 -31.09
CA ASN A 979 -17.66 0.87 -32.48
C ASN A 979 -16.79 1.87 -33.27
N ALA A 980 -16.45 3.02 -32.69
CA ALA A 980 -15.51 3.98 -33.29
C ALA A 980 -14.10 3.37 -33.50
N SER A 981 -13.62 2.59 -32.53
CA SER A 981 -12.37 1.82 -32.64
C SER A 981 -12.44 0.74 -33.73
N LEU A 982 -13.59 0.05 -33.85
CA LEU A 982 -13.81 -0.94 -34.90
C LEU A 982 -13.86 -0.30 -36.30
N GLN A 983 -14.50 0.86 -36.45
CA GLN A 983 -14.51 1.64 -37.68
C GLN A 983 -13.11 2.16 -38.04
N ALA A 984 -12.31 2.64 -37.07
CA ALA A 984 -10.92 3.02 -37.29
C ALA A 984 -10.07 1.82 -37.78
N ARG A 985 -10.27 0.63 -37.21
CA ARG A 985 -9.60 -0.60 -37.66
C ARG A 985 -10.08 -1.07 -39.04
N LEU A 986 -11.37 -0.93 -39.36
CA LEU A 986 -11.92 -1.21 -40.70
C LEU A 986 -11.36 -0.24 -41.74
N GLY A 987 -11.23 1.05 -41.43
CA GLY A 987 -10.56 2.03 -42.27
C GLY A 987 -9.08 1.67 -42.51
N ALA A 988 -8.37 1.25 -41.46
CA ALA A 988 -6.98 0.80 -41.55
C ALA A 988 -6.80 -0.53 -42.33
N ILE A 989 -7.86 -1.33 -42.46
CA ILE A 989 -7.90 -2.53 -43.32
C ILE A 989 -8.21 -2.12 -44.77
N GLN A 990 -9.15 -1.20 -45.01
CA GLN A 990 -9.43 -0.66 -46.34
C GLN A 990 -8.19 0.04 -46.94
N SER A 991 -7.45 0.83 -46.15
CA SER A 991 -6.18 1.44 -46.57
C SER A 991 -5.05 0.44 -46.80
N ARG A 992 -5.21 -0.84 -46.42
CA ARG A 992 -4.30 -1.95 -46.74
C ARG A 992 -4.80 -2.85 -47.88
N GLY A 993 -6.05 -2.69 -48.33
CA GLY A 993 -6.60 -3.41 -49.48
C GLY A 993 -6.28 -2.77 -50.84
N GLY A 994 -5.84 -1.51 -50.86
CA GLY A 994 -5.56 -0.75 -52.08
C GLY A 994 -4.22 -1.08 -52.74
N GLY A 995 -4.02 -2.32 -53.24
CA GLY A 995 -2.76 -2.65 -53.91
C GLY A 995 -2.59 -4.07 -54.47
N VAL A 996 -3.29 -4.39 -55.57
CA VAL A 996 -2.77 -5.04 -56.80
C VAL A 996 -3.93 -5.14 -57.81
N GLY A 997 -3.69 -4.73 -59.07
CA GLY A 997 -4.63 -4.95 -60.19
C GLY A 997 -5.37 -3.70 -60.68
N GLY A 998 -4.69 -2.81 -61.42
CA GLY A 998 -5.28 -1.58 -61.94
C GLY A 998 -4.41 -0.90 -63.01
N ALA A 999 -3.96 -1.65 -64.02
CA ALA A 999 -3.08 -1.14 -65.07
C ALA A 999 -3.86 -0.68 -66.32
N THR A 1000 -4.28 0.59 -66.35
CA THR A 1000 -4.73 1.29 -67.57
C THR A 1000 -4.20 2.72 -67.60
N ASP A 1001 -3.03 2.84 -68.23
CA ASP A 1001 -2.52 3.92 -69.09
C ASP A 1001 -3.41 5.17 -69.36
N GLY A 1002 -2.83 6.37 -69.45
CA GLY A 1002 -3.61 7.57 -69.84
C GLY A 1002 -3.09 9.01 -69.63
N GLY A 1003 -1.91 9.28 -69.02
CA GLY A 1003 -1.33 10.64 -68.86
C GLY A 1003 -2.09 11.60 -67.91
N ASP A 1004 -1.69 12.86 -67.65
CA ASP A 1004 -0.42 13.61 -67.82
C ASP A 1004 -0.62 15.05 -67.20
N THR A 1005 0.34 15.93 -66.83
CA THR A 1005 1.82 16.01 -66.91
C THR A 1005 2.37 16.89 -65.74
N LEU A 1006 3.31 16.38 -64.90
CA LEU A 1006 4.20 17.15 -63.96
C LEU A 1006 3.52 18.02 -62.85
N SER A 1007 4.15 18.44 -61.73
CA SER A 1007 5.31 17.93 -60.96
C SER A 1007 5.38 18.57 -59.55
N PHE A 1008 5.61 17.74 -58.52
CA PHE A 1008 6.33 17.99 -57.26
C PHE A 1008 6.34 19.39 -56.59
N ILE A 1009 5.70 19.50 -55.42
CA ILE A 1009 6.08 20.17 -54.15
C ILE A 1009 4.94 19.83 -53.15
N GLY A 1010 5.14 19.64 -51.84
CA GLY A 1010 6.34 19.76 -51.02
C GLY A 1010 6.07 20.55 -49.74
N ASP A 1011 5.93 19.85 -48.61
CA ASP A 1011 5.96 20.35 -47.22
C ASP A 1011 4.85 21.27 -46.66
N GLN A 1012 4.80 21.25 -45.32
CA GLN A 1012 4.31 22.29 -44.39
C GLN A 1012 2.80 22.64 -44.33
N THR A 1013 2.07 21.86 -43.52
CA THR A 1013 0.95 22.39 -42.72
C THR A 1013 1.53 23.19 -41.55
N SER A 1014 1.45 24.53 -41.59
CA SER A 1014 1.87 25.42 -40.49
C SER A 1014 0.73 26.33 -40.02
N TYR A 1015 0.84 26.85 -38.80
CA TYR A 1015 -0.19 27.65 -38.13
C TYR A 1015 -0.07 29.15 -38.42
N MET A 1016 -1.22 29.84 -38.49
CA MET A 1016 -1.40 31.31 -38.42
C MET A 1016 -0.82 32.13 -39.61
N SER A 1017 -1.34 33.30 -40.01
CA SER A 1017 -2.57 34.04 -39.66
C SER A 1017 -2.87 35.07 -40.77
N ILE A 1018 -4.13 35.52 -40.91
CA ILE A 1018 -4.47 36.79 -41.60
C ILE A 1018 -5.59 37.51 -40.83
N CYS A 1019 -5.45 38.82 -40.64
CA CYS A 1019 -6.46 39.73 -40.06
C CYS A 1019 -6.52 41.05 -40.86
N PHE A 1020 -7.65 41.76 -40.77
CA PHE A 1020 -7.94 43.11 -41.33
C PHE A 1020 -8.00 43.23 -42.87
N GLY A 1021 -8.72 44.20 -43.46
CA GLY A 1021 -9.70 45.16 -42.88
C GLY A 1021 -11.16 44.72 -43.12
N GLU A 1022 -12.13 45.57 -43.44
CA GLU A 1022 -12.16 47.05 -43.57
C GLU A 1022 -13.47 47.62 -42.92
N GLU A 1023 -14.05 48.73 -43.39
CA GLU A 1023 -15.00 49.57 -42.61
C GLU A 1023 -16.44 49.75 -43.19
N GLN A 1024 -17.34 50.14 -42.29
CA GLN A 1024 -18.74 50.65 -42.39
C GLN A 1024 -19.83 49.63 -42.02
N ASP A 1025 -20.66 49.83 -40.99
CA ASP A 1025 -21.20 51.10 -40.47
C ASP A 1025 -21.22 51.17 -38.92
N ASP A 1026 -21.39 52.38 -38.39
CA ASP A 1026 -21.41 52.66 -36.95
C ASP A 1026 -22.84 52.65 -36.37
N SER A 1027 -22.98 52.68 -35.05
CA SER A 1027 -24.26 52.72 -34.29
C SER A 1027 -25.13 51.45 -34.24
N LEU A 1028 -25.20 50.84 -33.05
CA LEU A 1028 -26.49 50.62 -32.36
C LEU A 1028 -26.36 50.35 -30.84
N SER A 1029 -25.46 51.06 -30.16
CA SER A 1029 -25.30 51.01 -28.70
C SER A 1029 -26.43 51.73 -27.93
N GLN A 1030 -27.70 51.32 -28.14
CA GLN A 1030 -28.86 51.76 -27.34
C GLN A 1030 -30.14 50.95 -27.65
N LEU A 1031 -30.32 49.79 -26.99
CA LEU A 1031 -31.63 49.12 -26.85
C LEU A 1031 -31.79 48.50 -25.44
N SER A 1032 -33.03 48.30 -25.03
CA SER A 1032 -33.40 47.90 -23.66
C SER A 1032 -33.18 46.41 -23.43
N PRO A 1033 -32.92 45.94 -22.18
CA PRO A 1033 -32.97 44.50 -21.86
C PRO A 1033 -34.30 43.83 -22.23
N GLN A 1034 -35.38 44.61 -22.40
CA GLN A 1034 -36.69 44.11 -22.84
C GLN A 1034 -36.67 43.57 -24.28
N ASP A 1035 -35.89 44.15 -25.18
CA ASP A 1035 -35.83 43.72 -26.59
C ASP A 1035 -35.10 42.38 -26.75
N ARG A 1036 -34.11 42.08 -25.89
CA ARG A 1036 -33.45 40.76 -25.83
C ARG A 1036 -34.41 39.64 -25.45
N VAL A 1037 -35.41 39.93 -24.60
CA VAL A 1037 -36.47 38.97 -24.25
C VAL A 1037 -37.43 38.77 -25.42
N GLN A 1038 -37.73 39.84 -26.16
CA GLN A 1038 -38.56 39.76 -27.37
C GLN A 1038 -37.93 38.84 -28.44
N THR A 1039 -36.63 39.00 -28.72
CA THR A 1039 -35.91 38.16 -29.69
C THR A 1039 -35.83 36.70 -29.23
N LEU A 1040 -35.58 36.43 -27.95
CA LEU A 1040 -35.57 35.06 -27.41
C LEU A 1040 -36.96 34.38 -27.45
N ASN A 1041 -38.05 35.14 -27.24
CA ASN A 1041 -39.39 34.60 -27.42
C ASN A 1041 -39.70 34.28 -28.89
N ASN A 1042 -39.25 35.11 -29.84
CA ASN A 1042 -39.44 34.85 -31.27
C ASN A 1042 -38.62 33.62 -31.75
N GLU A 1043 -37.41 33.44 -31.23
CA GLU A 1043 -36.57 32.24 -31.43
C GLU A 1043 -37.27 30.98 -30.88
N LEU A 1044 -37.82 31.04 -29.66
CA LEU A 1044 -38.56 29.93 -29.04
C LEU A 1044 -39.87 29.61 -29.77
N GLN A 1045 -40.65 30.61 -30.18
CA GLN A 1045 -41.87 30.40 -30.97
C GLN A 1045 -41.57 29.80 -32.35
N SER A 1046 -40.46 30.20 -32.99
CA SER A 1046 -40.01 29.58 -34.24
C SER A 1046 -39.66 28.09 -34.05
N ARG A 1047 -38.97 27.75 -32.95
CA ARG A 1047 -38.62 26.35 -32.62
C ARG A 1047 -39.85 25.49 -32.29
N LEU A 1048 -40.83 26.03 -31.56
CA LEU A 1048 -42.11 25.36 -31.30
C LEU A 1048 -42.89 25.10 -32.60
N SER A 1049 -42.96 26.09 -33.50
CA SER A 1049 -43.67 25.96 -34.79
C SER A 1049 -42.94 25.07 -35.83
N VAL A 1050 -41.76 24.56 -35.50
CA VAL A 1050 -41.07 23.47 -36.23
C VAL A 1050 -41.42 22.11 -35.62
N LEU A 1051 -41.49 22.01 -34.29
CA LEU A 1051 -41.90 20.78 -33.60
C LEU A 1051 -43.35 20.38 -33.92
N GLU A 1052 -44.32 21.30 -33.83
CA GLU A 1052 -45.74 21.00 -34.13
C GLU A 1052 -45.97 20.48 -35.57
N LYS A 1053 -45.08 20.83 -36.50
CA LYS A 1053 -45.13 20.32 -37.89
C LYS A 1053 -44.57 18.90 -38.02
N SER A 1054 -43.58 18.52 -37.22
CA SER A 1054 -43.00 17.17 -37.24
C SER A 1054 -43.96 16.09 -36.73
N GLU A 1055 -44.86 16.41 -35.80
CA GLU A 1055 -45.82 15.44 -35.25
C GLU A 1055 -47.00 15.15 -36.20
N HIS A 1056 -47.34 16.07 -37.11
CA HIS A 1056 -48.46 15.89 -38.04
C HIS A 1056 -48.18 14.93 -39.21
N ASP A 1057 -46.93 14.83 -39.69
CA ASP A 1057 -46.58 13.94 -40.81
C ASP A 1057 -46.42 12.45 -40.40
N ALA A 1058 -46.22 12.17 -39.11
CA ALA A 1058 -46.05 10.81 -38.60
C ALA A 1058 -47.38 10.01 -38.50
N CYS A 1059 -48.52 10.70 -38.38
CA CYS A 1059 -49.80 10.07 -37.98
C CYS A 1059 -50.58 9.40 -39.14
N ASN A 1060 -50.02 9.32 -40.35
CA ASN A 1060 -50.79 9.00 -41.57
C ASN A 1060 -50.32 7.75 -42.36
N LYS A 1061 -49.45 6.91 -41.78
CA LYS A 1061 -49.00 5.63 -42.39
C LYS A 1061 -48.79 4.53 -41.33
N GLY A 1062 -49.83 3.76 -41.02
CA GLY A 1062 -49.70 2.67 -40.05
C GLY A 1062 -50.93 1.80 -39.77
N ASP A 1063 -51.93 1.76 -40.64
CA ASP A 1063 -53.18 1.02 -40.40
C ASP A 1063 -53.49 0.00 -41.50
N LYS A 1064 -53.25 -1.30 -41.20
CA LYS A 1064 -53.89 -2.49 -41.79
C LYS A 1064 -53.42 -3.81 -41.17
N ASP A 1065 -54.29 -4.82 -41.29
CA ASP A 1065 -54.07 -6.28 -41.13
C ASP A 1065 -53.49 -6.71 -39.76
N VAL A 1066 -54.29 -7.00 -38.71
CA VAL A 1066 -55.30 -8.09 -38.60
C VAL A 1066 -54.70 -9.43 -39.07
N THR A 1067 -54.50 -10.45 -38.22
CA THR A 1067 -55.57 -11.29 -37.65
C THR A 1067 -55.07 -12.17 -36.48
N SER A 1068 -55.91 -12.43 -35.46
CA SER A 1068 -55.66 -13.46 -34.41
C SER A 1068 -56.37 -14.79 -34.73
N PRO A 1069 -55.92 -15.94 -34.18
CA PRO A 1069 -56.62 -16.48 -32.99
C PRO A 1069 -55.73 -17.28 -32.01
N GLY A 1070 -56.15 -17.57 -30.76
CA GLY A 1070 -57.31 -17.05 -30.03
C GLY A 1070 -57.72 -17.85 -28.77
N LYS A 1071 -58.39 -17.17 -27.83
CA LYS A 1071 -59.35 -17.66 -26.80
C LYS A 1071 -59.06 -18.94 -26.00
N GLN A 1072 -58.70 -18.78 -24.73
CA GLN A 1072 -59.53 -19.12 -23.55
C GLN A 1072 -58.94 -18.40 -22.32
N VAL A 1073 -59.63 -17.56 -21.53
CA VAL A 1073 -61.03 -17.42 -21.08
C VAL A 1073 -61.44 -18.35 -19.93
N ARG A 1074 -60.96 -18.02 -18.72
CA ARG A 1074 -61.70 -17.80 -17.44
C ARG A 1074 -60.63 -17.46 -16.36
N SER A 1075 -60.66 -16.34 -15.62
CA SER A 1075 -61.69 -15.79 -14.71
C SER A 1075 -61.95 -16.72 -13.51
N HIS A 1076 -62.03 -16.27 -12.26
CA HIS A 1076 -62.14 -14.88 -11.76
C HIS A 1076 -62.08 -14.89 -10.21
N LYS A 1077 -61.58 -13.80 -9.57
CA LYS A 1077 -61.97 -13.36 -8.20
C LYS A 1077 -61.52 -14.31 -7.04
N ARG A 1078 -61.39 -13.89 -5.76
CA ARG A 1078 -61.62 -12.59 -5.07
C ARG A 1078 -61.04 -12.56 -3.64
N TRP A 1079 -60.69 -11.36 -3.16
CA TRP A 1079 -60.53 -10.93 -1.74
C TRP A 1079 -59.51 -11.72 -0.88
N LEU A 1080 -59.12 -11.29 0.33
CA LEU A 1080 -58.61 -9.99 0.85
C LEU A 1080 -58.19 -10.22 2.31
N GLN A 1081 -57.22 -9.45 2.84
CA GLN A 1081 -56.91 -9.30 4.27
C GLN A 1081 -56.70 -10.60 5.10
N ILE A 1082 -55.46 -10.84 5.49
CA ILE A 1082 -54.94 -10.38 6.79
C ILE A 1082 -53.54 -9.82 6.56
#